data_AF-A0A0C2WUH3-F1
#
_entry.id   AF-A0A0C2WUH3-F1
#
_cell.length_a   1.000
_cell.length_b   1.000
_cell.length_c   1.000
_cell.angle_alpha   90.00
_cell.angle_beta   90.00
_cell.angle_gamma   90.00
#
_symmetry.space_group_name_H-M   'P 1'
#
loop_
_entity.id
_entity.type
_entity.pdbx_description
1 polymer ?
#
loop_
_entity_poly.entity_id
_entity_poly.type
_entity_poly.pdbx_seq_one_letter_code
_entity_poly.pdbx_strand_id
1 'polypeptide(L)'
;MANELSRLEAFNFTSSIFQDAPWFSIFDLLGWKYIEMVETASLTTQDIHIADVLVQCYCIPEIREIVNPFGISYTTDHTEAGFWSQYCENPSNRWVQEAHPNRPNSLFLLMRDLPIPDEHSSDQLEATLRLSIWRNSLYKAPEHWDRVLDLATKTSLNYFGASVLTLGRFLNARKWDAWSSDADRSSYVDIVDRIVKFMSNGDYSIPTTSLISLLRGFEALLEGEGTSVDPDSCLSRPFAYREALQHSAGQDLRLHHAFTLLLARNLTTCPEEDITRRVKEVITMLWARPLDNIRHNPRESPEISGYGKEIHEIDDGTLASWIKDADTIPGIHEILHHLVTAQAKRPSEVLLLTFPDSQGRNDLLLEAFKTFDRLSTTGVSPSQHRTIIDLVCQHLEISQPPASKDYFVTNDVLKNPCLRVIVSCLGRWDGEYSDLDITQNTELMKDPWDRVAMYLMKHQSQAGSPKAVQVQALLWPVIPNRKLLCQEAMENCETLDYLLRLFEHRLDPCIFPEDIGDLAPVSIQGHSVDALLTMLLLSYKHKGVLAETPNLPISHQCIDPILEVCSMVTLSQVSFLQLLFDLSIRLIDRRPSIEDVAAMLACINVALQLPTEHGTLSIIPPLARRIIQLKRAILSSEDPAGQHEKVAAEASRVIGILKTKLARISVFGSQNGKRLSCARSQLNCGPAAAWLPIHFE
;
A
#
# COMPACT_ATOMS: atom_id res chain seq x y z
N MET A 1 47.80 35.59 -19.13
CA MET A 1 47.19 34.69 -20.13
C MET A 1 45.83 34.20 -19.66
N ALA A 2 45.71 33.46 -18.55
CA ALA A 2 44.41 33.08 -17.97
C ALA A 2 43.43 34.27 -17.79
N ASN A 3 43.92 35.39 -17.24
CA ASN A 3 43.11 36.61 -17.11
C ASN A 3 42.65 37.21 -18.45
N GLU A 4 43.38 36.95 -19.55
CA GLU A 4 42.99 37.42 -20.89
C GLU A 4 42.04 36.43 -21.58
N LEU A 5 42.15 35.12 -21.29
CA LEU A 5 41.20 34.10 -21.73
C LEU A 5 39.79 34.36 -21.20
N SER A 6 39.67 34.84 -19.95
CA SER A 6 38.39 35.20 -19.34
C SER A 6 37.66 36.37 -20.03
N ARG A 7 38.33 37.07 -20.95
CA ARG A 7 37.81 38.23 -21.68
C ARG A 7 37.50 37.92 -23.14
N LEU A 8 37.60 36.65 -23.55
CA LEU A 8 37.30 36.25 -24.92
C LEU A 8 35.79 36.23 -25.14
N GLU A 9 35.31 37.07 -26.06
CA GLU A 9 33.92 37.06 -26.53
C GLU A 9 33.80 36.30 -27.85
N ALA A 10 32.57 35.90 -28.23
CA ALA A 10 32.30 35.12 -29.44
C ALA A 10 32.87 35.76 -30.73
N PHE A 11 32.95 37.09 -30.80
CA PHE A 11 33.53 37.77 -31.97
C PHE A 11 35.06 37.67 -32.03
N ASN A 12 35.75 37.44 -30.90
CA ASN A 12 37.21 37.34 -30.86
C ASN A 12 37.72 36.11 -31.63
N PHE A 13 36.92 35.04 -31.68
CA PHE A 13 37.19 33.80 -32.42
C PHE A 13 37.25 33.99 -33.95
N THR A 14 36.62 35.06 -34.45
CA THR A 14 36.63 35.41 -35.88
C THR A 14 37.78 36.34 -36.28
N SER A 15 38.57 36.82 -35.30
CA SER A 15 39.70 37.71 -35.58
C SER A 15 40.88 36.93 -36.16
N SER A 16 41.61 37.53 -37.12
CA SER A 16 42.80 36.91 -37.72
C SER A 16 43.89 36.61 -36.66
N ILE A 17 44.00 37.48 -35.65
CA ILE A 17 44.95 37.32 -34.53
C ILE A 17 44.63 36.06 -33.71
N PHE A 18 43.34 35.75 -33.53
CA PHE A 18 42.93 34.52 -32.87
C PHE A 18 43.25 33.30 -33.74
N GLN A 19 43.02 33.36 -35.05
CA GLN A 19 43.34 32.24 -35.96
C GLN A 19 44.83 31.93 -36.04
N ASP A 20 45.70 32.94 -35.91
CA ASP A 20 47.15 32.79 -35.99
C ASP A 20 47.80 32.33 -34.67
N ALA A 21 47.06 32.30 -33.55
CA ALA A 21 47.61 31.94 -32.25
C ALA A 21 47.78 30.41 -32.10
N PRO A 22 48.84 29.93 -31.40
CA PRO A 22 49.10 28.51 -31.20
C PRO A 22 48.19 27.92 -30.10
N TRP A 23 46.88 28.00 -30.27
CA TRP A 23 45.87 27.64 -29.26
C TRP A 23 46.03 26.22 -28.73
N PHE A 24 46.37 25.26 -29.59
CA PHE A 24 46.66 23.90 -29.17
C PHE A 24 47.74 23.87 -28.08
N SER A 25 48.90 24.51 -28.31
CA SER A 25 50.01 24.55 -27.35
C SER A 25 49.67 25.36 -26.10
N ILE A 26 48.87 26.43 -26.24
CA ILE A 26 48.44 27.25 -25.09
C ILE A 26 47.54 26.43 -24.17
N PHE A 27 46.51 25.77 -24.71
CA PHE A 27 45.62 24.93 -23.92
C PHE A 27 46.32 23.70 -23.37
N ASP A 28 47.27 23.11 -24.12
CA ASP A 28 48.06 21.98 -23.61
C ASP A 28 48.94 22.40 -22.41
N LEU A 29 49.61 23.55 -22.48
CA LEU A 29 50.43 24.04 -21.36
C LEU A 29 49.57 24.36 -20.12
N LEU A 30 48.40 24.96 -20.33
CA LEU A 30 47.50 25.31 -19.24
C LEU A 30 46.86 24.07 -18.60
N GLY A 31 46.41 23.09 -19.38
CA GLY A 31 45.86 21.85 -18.82
C GLY A 31 46.90 21.04 -18.05
N TRP A 32 48.16 20.98 -18.49
CA TRP A 32 49.25 20.30 -17.76
C TRP A 32 49.45 20.87 -16.37
N LYS A 33 49.47 22.20 -16.28
CA LYS A 33 49.57 22.90 -15.00
C LYS A 33 48.48 22.43 -14.04
N TYR A 34 47.24 22.28 -14.48
CA TYR A 34 46.13 21.88 -13.60
C TYR A 34 46.11 20.39 -13.27
N ILE A 35 46.51 19.52 -14.19
CA ILE A 35 46.70 18.09 -13.89
C ILE A 35 47.74 17.92 -12.77
N GLU A 36 48.94 18.52 -12.92
CA GLU A 36 50.02 18.43 -11.93
C GLU A 36 49.66 19.08 -10.57
N MET A 37 48.95 20.22 -10.60
CA MET A 37 48.59 20.95 -9.38
C MET A 37 47.56 20.19 -8.54
N VAL A 38 46.56 19.57 -9.17
CA VAL A 38 45.49 18.88 -8.44
C VAL A 38 46.06 17.58 -7.79
N GLU A 39 47.10 16.98 -8.37
CA GLU A 39 47.80 15.81 -7.81
C GLU A 39 48.61 16.13 -6.54
N THR A 40 49.18 17.34 -6.46
CA THR A 40 50.22 17.66 -5.47
C THR A 40 49.81 18.65 -4.39
N ALA A 41 48.71 19.39 -4.58
CA ALA A 41 48.33 20.48 -3.68
C ALA A 41 46.81 20.66 -3.49
N SER A 42 46.44 21.40 -2.43
CA SER A 42 45.11 21.98 -2.28
C SER A 42 44.95 23.16 -3.23
N LEU A 43 43.87 23.19 -4.01
CA LEU A 43 43.58 24.28 -4.94
C LEU A 43 43.29 25.59 -4.20
N THR A 44 43.94 26.68 -4.60
CA THR A 44 43.59 28.01 -4.09
C THR A 44 42.36 28.56 -4.81
N THR A 45 41.70 29.58 -4.24
CA THR A 45 40.58 30.28 -4.90
C THR A 45 40.97 30.84 -6.28
N GLN A 46 42.22 31.28 -6.43
CA GLN A 46 42.74 31.77 -7.72
C GLN A 46 42.90 30.63 -8.74
N ASP A 47 43.32 29.45 -8.29
CA ASP A 47 43.46 28.28 -9.15
C ASP A 47 42.11 27.79 -9.66
N ILE A 48 41.11 27.77 -8.78
CA ILE A 48 39.72 27.47 -9.13
C ILE A 48 39.20 28.46 -10.18
N HIS A 49 39.43 29.77 -9.99
CA HIS A 49 38.98 30.76 -10.97
C HIS A 49 39.60 30.57 -12.36
N ILE A 50 40.90 30.26 -12.41
CA ILE A 50 41.58 30.04 -13.70
C ILE A 50 41.12 28.71 -14.33
N ALA A 51 40.92 27.66 -13.53
CA ALA A 51 40.38 26.41 -14.02
C ALA A 51 38.96 26.61 -14.59
N ASP A 52 38.13 27.44 -13.96
CA ASP A 52 36.79 27.78 -14.45
C ASP A 52 36.88 28.37 -15.86
N VAL A 53 37.76 29.35 -16.06
CA VAL A 53 38.01 29.94 -17.39
C VAL A 53 38.41 28.90 -18.42
N LEU A 54 39.25 27.93 -18.06
CA LEU A 54 39.66 26.84 -18.95
C LEU A 54 38.49 25.91 -19.30
N VAL A 55 37.65 25.58 -18.32
CA VAL A 55 36.44 24.78 -18.54
C VAL A 55 35.46 25.51 -19.45
N GLN A 56 35.23 26.80 -19.23
CA GLN A 56 34.39 27.62 -20.10
C GLN A 56 34.96 27.67 -21.53
N CYS A 57 36.29 27.81 -21.67
CA CYS A 57 36.95 27.72 -22.97
C CYS A 57 36.69 26.36 -23.65
N TYR A 58 36.78 25.25 -22.92
CA TYR A 58 36.49 23.91 -23.45
C TYR A 58 35.03 23.70 -23.89
N CYS A 59 34.10 24.49 -23.33
CA CYS A 59 32.70 24.48 -23.73
C CYS A 59 32.45 25.14 -25.10
N ILE A 60 33.41 25.91 -25.61
CA ILE A 60 33.35 26.55 -26.93
C ILE A 60 33.66 25.51 -28.02
N PRO A 61 32.74 25.27 -28.98
CA PRO A 61 32.90 24.22 -30.00
C PRO A 61 34.21 24.31 -30.79
N GLU A 62 34.62 25.51 -31.20
CA GLU A 62 35.83 25.76 -31.97
C GLU A 62 37.09 25.42 -31.18
N ILE A 63 37.13 25.74 -29.88
CA ILE A 63 38.22 25.34 -28.99
C ILE A 63 38.23 23.83 -28.82
N ARG A 64 37.05 23.22 -28.62
CA ARG A 64 36.92 21.77 -28.49
C ARG A 64 37.44 21.05 -29.73
N GLU A 65 37.13 21.55 -30.92
CA GLU A 65 37.70 21.05 -32.17
C GLU A 65 39.23 21.14 -32.13
N ILE A 66 39.79 22.30 -31.75
CA ILE A 66 41.25 22.48 -31.66
C ILE A 66 41.92 21.48 -30.70
N VAL A 67 41.33 21.21 -29.52
CA VAL A 67 41.98 20.39 -28.49
C VAL A 67 41.66 18.89 -28.60
N ASN A 68 40.62 18.51 -29.35
CA ASN A 68 40.28 17.12 -29.57
C ASN A 68 41.41 16.39 -30.32
N PRO A 69 41.62 15.08 -30.05
CA PRO A 69 42.65 14.31 -30.75
C PRO A 69 42.33 14.21 -32.26
N PHE A 70 43.17 14.81 -33.10
CA PHE A 70 43.07 14.74 -34.57
C PHE A 70 43.83 13.52 -35.12
N GLY A 71 43.24 12.81 -36.09
CA GLY A 71 43.93 11.77 -36.88
C GLY A 71 44.07 10.39 -36.21
N ILE A 72 43.57 10.22 -34.99
CA ILE A 72 43.51 8.94 -34.27
C ILE A 72 42.03 8.64 -34.02
N SER A 73 41.59 7.40 -34.23
CA SER A 73 40.23 6.99 -33.89
C SER A 73 40.04 7.04 -32.37
N TYR A 74 39.60 8.18 -31.84
CA TYR A 74 39.08 8.25 -30.48
C TYR A 74 37.95 7.23 -30.36
N THR A 75 38.11 6.25 -29.49
CA THR A 75 37.02 5.32 -29.23
C THR A 75 35.93 6.11 -28.53
N THR A 76 34.71 6.08 -29.04
CA THR A 76 33.55 6.77 -28.45
C THR A 76 32.60 5.81 -27.71
N ASP A 77 32.84 4.50 -27.86
CA ASP A 77 32.06 3.47 -27.20
C ASP A 77 32.54 3.26 -25.76
N HIS A 78 31.81 3.84 -24.81
CA HIS A 78 32.07 3.76 -23.38
C HIS A 78 31.90 2.35 -22.78
N THR A 79 31.38 1.38 -23.54
CA THR A 79 31.23 -0.01 -23.08
C THR A 79 32.49 -0.83 -23.31
N GLU A 80 33.35 -0.41 -24.23
CA GLU A 80 34.61 -1.07 -24.53
C GLU A 80 35.67 -0.63 -23.52
N ALA A 81 36.50 -1.58 -23.05
CA ALA A 81 37.69 -1.23 -22.28
C ALA A 81 38.42 -0.11 -23.02
N GLY A 82 38.88 -0.30 -24.26
CA GLY A 82 39.77 0.66 -24.95
C GLY A 82 39.40 2.15 -24.87
N PHE A 83 38.12 2.48 -24.70
CA PHE A 83 37.64 3.84 -24.43
C PHE A 83 38.14 4.48 -23.13
N TRP A 84 38.25 3.72 -22.04
CA TRP A 84 38.64 4.28 -20.75
C TRP A 84 40.18 4.41 -20.59
N SER A 85 41.01 3.75 -21.44
CA SER A 85 42.48 3.60 -21.25
C SER A 85 43.24 4.37 -22.28
N GLN A 86 42.59 4.68 -23.40
CA GLN A 86 43.10 5.69 -24.31
C GLN A 86 43.52 6.89 -23.46
N TYR A 87 44.81 7.21 -23.56
CA TYR A 87 45.42 8.37 -22.94
C TYR A 87 45.40 8.40 -21.39
N CYS A 88 45.43 7.24 -20.73
CA CYS A 88 45.74 7.16 -19.30
C CYS A 88 47.26 7.06 -19.05
N GLU A 89 47.69 7.29 -17.81
CA GLU A 89 49.10 7.16 -17.42
C GLU A 89 49.64 5.74 -17.63
N ASN A 90 50.88 5.63 -18.10
CA ASN A 90 51.59 4.35 -18.19
C ASN A 90 52.28 4.05 -16.83
N PRO A 91 52.49 2.78 -16.43
CA PRO A 91 53.23 2.37 -15.23
C PRO A 91 54.56 3.09 -14.94
N SER A 92 55.16 3.72 -15.96
CA SER A 92 56.34 4.57 -15.79
C SER A 92 56.05 5.98 -15.24
N ASN A 93 54.82 6.29 -14.79
CA ASN A 93 54.33 7.63 -14.43
C ASN A 93 54.63 8.69 -15.49
N ARG A 94 54.70 8.26 -16.76
CA ARG A 94 54.84 9.16 -17.90
C ARG A 94 53.58 9.01 -18.73
N TRP A 95 52.88 10.13 -18.89
CA TRP A 95 51.88 10.35 -19.92
C TRP A 95 52.52 10.22 -21.30
N VAL A 96 52.89 8.99 -21.70
CA VAL A 96 53.69 8.63 -22.88
C VAL A 96 54.40 9.87 -23.44
N GLN A 97 55.38 10.38 -22.67
CA GLN A 97 56.07 11.65 -22.95
C GLN A 97 56.99 11.58 -24.17
N GLU A 98 56.95 10.47 -24.92
CA GLU A 98 57.71 10.35 -26.16
C GLU A 98 57.00 11.12 -27.26
N ALA A 99 57.75 12.01 -27.90
CA ALA A 99 57.33 13.04 -28.83
C ALA A 99 56.57 12.48 -30.06
N HIS A 100 55.34 12.04 -29.86
CA HIS A 100 54.44 11.64 -30.93
C HIS A 100 53.54 12.82 -31.32
N PRO A 101 53.32 13.05 -32.63
CA PRO A 101 52.32 14.02 -33.13
C PRO A 101 50.86 13.65 -32.78
N ASN A 102 50.68 12.66 -31.90
CA ASN A 102 49.45 11.94 -31.62
C ASN A 102 49.03 12.03 -30.13
N ARG A 103 49.66 12.91 -29.34
CA ARG A 103 49.29 13.13 -27.94
C ARG A 103 48.00 13.97 -27.87
N PRO A 104 47.01 13.57 -27.06
CA PRO A 104 45.83 14.42 -26.83
C PRO A 104 46.22 15.68 -26.05
N ASN A 105 45.50 16.75 -26.30
CA ASN A 105 45.67 17.99 -25.55
C ASN A 105 45.31 17.77 -24.07
N SER A 106 46.08 18.34 -23.14
CA SER A 106 45.81 18.20 -21.71
C SER A 106 44.50 18.87 -21.25
N LEU A 107 44.02 19.93 -21.93
CA LEU A 107 42.70 20.50 -21.64
C LEU A 107 41.58 19.52 -21.99
N PHE A 108 41.74 18.78 -23.10
CA PHE A 108 40.83 17.69 -23.43
C PHE A 108 40.86 16.63 -22.33
N LEU A 109 42.06 16.15 -21.93
CA LEU A 109 42.19 15.18 -20.84
C LEU A 109 41.54 15.63 -19.53
N LEU A 110 41.61 16.93 -19.23
CA LEU A 110 41.03 17.53 -18.04
C LEU A 110 39.51 17.34 -17.97
N MET A 111 38.82 17.45 -19.10
CA MET A 111 37.36 17.50 -19.18
C MET A 111 36.69 16.26 -19.78
N ARG A 112 37.50 15.34 -20.29
CA ARG A 112 37.04 14.19 -21.09
C ARG A 112 36.22 13.20 -20.26
N ASP A 113 34.99 12.97 -20.71
CA ASP A 113 34.01 12.01 -20.14
C ASP A 113 33.54 12.35 -18.71
N LEU A 114 33.72 13.61 -18.30
CA LEU A 114 33.32 14.13 -16.98
C LEU A 114 32.13 15.07 -17.09
N PRO A 115 31.33 15.23 -16.02
CA PRO A 115 30.32 16.27 -15.97
C PRO A 115 30.93 17.66 -16.06
N ILE A 116 30.31 18.51 -16.87
CA ILE A 116 30.66 19.93 -16.98
C ILE A 116 30.08 20.63 -15.74
N PRO A 117 30.89 21.37 -14.97
CA PRO A 117 30.40 22.12 -13.82
C PRO A 117 29.49 23.27 -14.27
N ASP A 118 28.48 23.56 -13.46
CA ASP A 118 27.62 24.74 -13.61
C ASP A 118 28.46 26.02 -13.55
N GLU A 119 28.03 27.06 -14.27
CA GLU A 119 28.72 28.34 -14.34
C GLU A 119 28.98 28.90 -12.92
N HIS A 120 30.25 29.22 -12.63
CA HIS A 120 30.71 29.75 -11.34
C HIS A 120 30.58 28.82 -10.12
N SER A 121 30.28 27.52 -10.30
CA SER A 121 30.28 26.57 -9.19
C SER A 121 31.69 26.08 -8.86
N SER A 122 32.34 26.72 -7.89
CA SER A 122 33.69 26.32 -7.43
C SER A 122 33.76 24.89 -6.93
N ASP A 123 32.70 24.42 -6.25
CA ASP A 123 32.64 23.07 -5.68
C ASP A 123 32.50 22.00 -6.77
N GLN A 124 31.64 22.23 -7.78
CA GLN A 124 31.53 21.32 -8.92
C GLN A 124 32.80 21.30 -9.76
N LEU A 125 33.44 22.46 -9.94
CA LEU A 125 34.70 22.53 -10.66
C LEU A 125 35.81 21.76 -9.93
N GLU A 126 35.96 21.94 -8.61
CA GLU A 126 36.91 21.16 -7.83
C GLU A 126 36.62 19.66 -7.96
N ALA A 127 35.35 19.24 -7.88
CA ALA A 127 34.96 17.85 -8.08
C ALA A 127 35.32 17.33 -9.49
N THR A 128 35.11 18.11 -10.55
CA THR A 128 35.47 17.73 -11.92
C THR A 128 36.98 17.54 -12.05
N LEU A 129 37.78 18.44 -11.48
CA LEU A 129 39.24 18.34 -11.49
C LEU A 129 39.72 17.07 -10.76
N ARG A 130 39.12 16.74 -9.61
CA ARG A 130 39.42 15.50 -8.86
C ARG A 130 39.06 14.24 -9.64
N LEU A 131 37.87 14.22 -10.26
CA LEU A 131 37.43 13.13 -11.12
C LEU A 131 38.31 12.98 -12.36
N SER A 132 38.91 14.08 -12.84
CA SER A 132 39.83 14.04 -13.97
C SER A 132 41.12 13.31 -13.66
N ILE A 133 41.73 13.56 -12.50
CA ILE A 133 42.89 12.78 -12.05
C ILE A 133 42.48 11.33 -11.90
N TRP A 134 41.40 11.06 -11.17
CA TRP A 134 40.93 9.71 -10.96
C TRP A 134 40.71 8.98 -12.29
N ARG A 135 40.08 9.63 -13.27
CA ARG A 135 39.83 9.07 -14.60
C ARG A 135 41.13 8.76 -15.33
N ASN A 136 42.11 9.66 -15.28
CA ASN A 136 43.29 9.55 -16.14
C ASN A 136 44.46 8.79 -15.48
N SER A 137 44.45 8.63 -14.16
CA SER A 137 45.48 7.88 -13.44
C SER A 137 45.42 6.39 -13.75
N LEU A 138 46.57 5.73 -13.74
CA LEU A 138 46.64 4.26 -13.78
C LEU A 138 46.06 3.64 -12.51
N TYR A 139 46.24 4.32 -11.36
CA TYR A 139 45.80 3.85 -10.05
C TYR A 139 44.56 4.62 -9.61
N LYS A 140 43.43 3.91 -9.49
CA LYS A 140 42.12 4.51 -9.16
C LYS A 140 41.96 4.69 -7.66
N ALA A 141 42.69 5.65 -7.11
CA ALA A 141 42.75 5.95 -5.69
C ALA A 141 41.37 6.41 -5.13
N PRO A 142 40.82 5.77 -4.07
CA PRO A 142 39.54 6.15 -3.47
C PRO A 142 39.49 7.57 -2.88
N GLU A 143 40.62 8.14 -2.51
CA GLU A 143 40.76 9.45 -1.86
C GLU A 143 40.26 10.59 -2.76
N HIS A 144 40.34 10.42 -4.08
CA HIS A 144 39.76 11.38 -5.02
C HIS A 144 38.24 11.46 -4.90
N TRP A 145 37.59 10.34 -4.60
CA TRP A 145 36.14 10.28 -4.39
C TRP A 145 35.71 10.80 -3.02
N ASP A 146 36.56 10.71 -1.99
CA ASP A 146 36.27 11.33 -0.68
C ASP A 146 36.02 12.82 -0.84
N ARG A 147 36.90 13.49 -1.59
CA ARG A 147 36.74 14.92 -1.83
C ARG A 147 35.51 15.25 -2.66
N VAL A 148 35.19 14.41 -3.67
CA VAL A 148 33.98 14.57 -4.48
C VAL A 148 32.72 14.44 -3.62
N LEU A 149 32.70 13.49 -2.67
CA LEU A 149 31.58 13.27 -1.75
C LEU A 149 31.44 14.38 -0.71
N ASP A 150 32.54 14.92 -0.18
CA ASP A 150 32.51 16.10 0.69
C ASP A 150 31.85 17.30 -0.01
N LEU A 151 32.15 17.47 -1.30
CA LEU A 151 31.61 18.55 -2.12
C LEU A 151 30.18 18.26 -2.58
N ALA A 152 29.76 16.99 -2.67
CA ALA A 152 28.47 16.58 -3.21
C ALA A 152 27.28 17.28 -2.54
N THR A 153 27.37 17.54 -1.23
CA THR A 153 26.35 18.28 -0.45
C THR A 153 26.12 19.72 -0.91
N LYS A 154 27.10 20.31 -1.60
CA LYS A 154 27.09 21.67 -2.14
C LYS A 154 26.92 21.73 -3.66
N THR A 155 26.95 20.58 -4.33
CA THR A 155 26.75 20.47 -5.78
C THR A 155 25.29 20.24 -6.14
N SER A 156 24.94 20.45 -7.42
CA SER A 156 23.61 20.09 -7.91
C SER A 156 23.44 18.56 -7.98
N LEU A 157 22.23 18.07 -7.73
CA LEU A 157 21.91 16.63 -7.83
C LEU A 157 22.19 16.07 -9.23
N ASN A 158 21.98 16.87 -10.27
CA ASN A 158 22.26 16.49 -11.65
C ASN A 158 23.76 16.31 -11.89
N TYR A 159 24.58 17.23 -11.39
CA TYR A 159 26.03 17.13 -11.49
C TYR A 159 26.54 15.88 -10.76
N PHE A 160 26.15 15.69 -9.49
CA PHE A 160 26.55 14.51 -8.72
C PHE A 160 26.06 13.20 -9.37
N GLY A 161 24.82 13.18 -9.85
CA GLY A 161 24.27 12.06 -10.61
C GLY A 161 25.08 11.75 -11.88
N ALA A 162 25.54 12.76 -12.60
CA ALA A 162 26.39 12.59 -13.77
C ALA A 162 27.80 12.08 -13.40
N SER A 163 28.39 12.53 -12.28
CA SER A 163 29.64 11.97 -11.74
C SER A 163 29.50 10.47 -11.44
N VAL A 164 28.43 10.08 -10.74
CA VAL A 164 28.13 8.68 -10.40
C VAL A 164 27.89 7.85 -11.67
N LEU A 165 27.23 8.42 -12.69
CA LEU A 165 27.03 7.77 -13.98
C LEU A 165 28.36 7.51 -14.69
N THR A 166 29.32 8.45 -14.65
CA THR A 166 30.67 8.24 -15.21
C THR A 166 31.37 7.06 -14.53
N LEU A 167 31.33 6.97 -13.20
CA LEU A 167 31.88 5.81 -12.48
C LEU A 167 31.18 4.51 -12.87
N GLY A 168 29.85 4.50 -12.88
CA GLY A 168 29.07 3.32 -13.25
C GLY A 168 29.41 2.83 -14.65
N ARG A 169 29.52 3.73 -15.63
CA ARG A 169 29.93 3.37 -17.01
C ARG A 169 31.35 2.82 -17.07
N PHE A 170 32.28 3.37 -16.28
CA PHE A 170 33.64 2.85 -16.19
C PHE A 170 33.66 1.41 -15.65
N LEU A 171 32.94 1.14 -14.56
CA LEU A 171 32.87 -0.19 -13.96
C LEU A 171 32.14 -1.21 -14.86
N ASN A 172 31.22 -0.75 -15.69
CA ASN A 172 30.52 -1.59 -16.68
C ASN A 172 31.35 -1.89 -17.93
N ALA A 173 32.53 -1.28 -18.10
CA ALA A 173 33.34 -1.50 -19.30
C ALA A 173 33.84 -2.95 -19.34
N ARG A 174 33.78 -3.56 -20.53
CA ARG A 174 34.28 -4.92 -20.74
C ARG A 174 35.77 -4.97 -20.43
N LYS A 175 36.20 -5.96 -19.65
CA LYS A 175 37.61 -6.16 -19.28
C LYS A 175 38.24 -4.98 -18.52
N TRP A 176 37.47 -4.30 -17.67
CA TRP A 176 38.00 -3.24 -16.81
C TRP A 176 39.12 -3.76 -15.88
N ASP A 177 39.09 -5.05 -15.53
CA ASP A 177 40.07 -5.78 -14.73
C ASP A 177 41.42 -5.97 -15.45
N ALA A 178 41.39 -6.15 -16.78
CA ALA A 178 42.58 -6.34 -17.61
C ALA A 178 43.55 -5.14 -17.60
N TRP A 179 43.14 -4.01 -17.01
CA TRP A 179 43.90 -2.77 -17.01
C TRP A 179 44.72 -2.52 -15.79
N SER A 180 44.47 -3.28 -14.75
CA SER A 180 45.14 -3.05 -13.51
C SER A 180 45.48 -4.43 -12.99
N SER A 181 46.65 -4.89 -13.42
CA SER A 181 47.30 -6.09 -12.90
C SER A 181 47.50 -6.04 -11.38
N ASP A 182 47.39 -4.83 -10.79
CA ASP A 182 47.40 -4.53 -9.36
C ASP A 182 46.08 -3.89 -8.86
N ALA A 183 44.98 -3.88 -9.63
CA ALA A 183 43.71 -3.33 -9.14
C ALA A 183 43.17 -4.25 -8.07
N ASP A 184 43.29 -3.80 -6.83
CA ASP A 184 42.50 -4.39 -5.79
C ASP A 184 41.04 -4.00 -6.04
N ARG A 185 40.23 -5.00 -6.42
CA ARG A 185 38.76 -4.94 -6.45
C ARG A 185 38.22 -4.18 -5.22
N SER A 186 38.88 -4.34 -4.06
CA SER A 186 38.54 -3.63 -2.82
C SER A 186 38.46 -2.11 -2.98
N SER A 187 39.36 -1.49 -3.76
CA SER A 187 39.40 -0.04 -3.92
C SER A 187 38.17 0.49 -4.66
N TYR A 188 37.67 -0.25 -5.66
CA TYR A 188 36.44 0.11 -6.36
C TYR A 188 35.21 -0.15 -5.50
N VAL A 189 35.18 -1.28 -4.78
CA VAL A 189 34.12 -1.59 -3.81
C VAL A 189 34.05 -0.51 -2.72
N ASP A 190 35.19 0.00 -2.26
CA ASP A 190 35.27 1.11 -1.30
C ASP A 190 34.67 2.41 -1.85
N ILE A 191 34.97 2.76 -3.11
CA ILE A 191 34.38 3.95 -3.75
C ILE A 191 32.85 3.79 -3.84
N VAL A 192 32.38 2.63 -4.31
CA VAL A 192 30.93 2.34 -4.43
C VAL A 192 30.27 2.39 -3.06
N ASP A 193 30.87 1.80 -2.03
CA ASP A 193 30.36 1.81 -0.66
C ASP A 193 30.26 3.21 -0.07
N ARG A 194 31.26 4.08 -0.31
CA ARG A 194 31.20 5.48 0.12
C ARG A 194 30.07 6.24 -0.57
N ILE A 195 29.90 6.08 -1.88
CA ILE A 195 28.80 6.72 -2.65
C ILE A 195 27.44 6.21 -2.16
N VAL A 196 27.28 4.90 -2.03
CA VAL A 196 26.02 4.29 -1.61
C VAL A 196 25.68 4.68 -0.17
N LYS A 197 26.65 4.71 0.75
CA LYS A 197 26.46 5.23 2.11
C LYS A 197 26.02 6.68 2.13
N PHE A 198 26.67 7.53 1.34
CA PHE A 198 26.31 8.94 1.19
C PHE A 198 24.85 9.09 0.74
N MET A 199 24.43 8.32 -0.26
CA MET A 199 23.06 8.31 -0.77
C MET A 199 22.04 7.69 0.19
N SER A 200 22.42 6.67 0.95
CA SER A 200 21.51 5.95 1.86
C SER A 200 21.21 6.77 3.11
N ASN A 201 22.19 7.54 3.59
CA ASN A 201 22.11 8.32 4.82
C ASN A 201 21.41 9.68 4.66
N GLY A 202 21.27 10.20 3.45
CA GLY A 202 20.63 11.49 3.21
C GLY A 202 19.40 11.38 2.31
N ASP A 203 18.64 12.47 2.22
CA ASP A 203 17.51 12.62 1.29
C ASP A 203 17.98 12.86 -0.17
N TYR A 204 19.18 12.42 -0.51
CA TYR A 204 19.79 12.61 -1.83
C TYR A 204 19.22 11.58 -2.81
N SER A 205 18.36 12.03 -3.72
CA SER A 205 17.90 11.24 -4.85
C SER A 205 18.72 11.59 -6.09
N ILE A 206 19.44 10.62 -6.64
CA ILE A 206 20.12 10.76 -7.93
C ILE A 206 19.22 10.25 -9.07
N PRO A 207 19.47 10.65 -10.33
CA PRO A 207 18.76 10.09 -11.47
C PRO A 207 18.82 8.56 -11.48
N THR A 208 17.68 7.93 -11.79
CA THR A 208 17.54 6.46 -11.84
C THR A 208 18.59 5.79 -12.72
N THR A 209 18.94 6.42 -13.84
CA THR A 209 19.97 5.96 -14.77
C THR A 209 21.36 5.86 -14.13
N SER A 210 21.71 6.83 -13.28
CA SER A 210 22.98 6.85 -12.54
C SER A 210 23.03 5.73 -11.50
N LEU A 211 21.95 5.54 -10.73
CA LEU A 211 21.85 4.46 -9.74
C LEU A 211 21.95 3.08 -10.39
N ILE A 212 21.24 2.85 -11.48
CA ILE A 212 21.30 1.59 -12.24
C ILE A 212 22.70 1.36 -12.78
N SER A 213 23.32 2.39 -13.36
CA SER A 213 24.67 2.24 -13.90
C SER A 213 25.68 1.89 -12.81
N LEU A 214 25.54 2.44 -11.61
CA LEU A 214 26.39 2.12 -10.46
C LEU A 214 26.13 0.70 -9.94
N LEU A 215 24.86 0.27 -9.85
CA LEU A 215 24.50 -1.09 -9.46
C LEU A 215 25.04 -2.14 -10.45
N ARG A 216 24.93 -1.89 -11.76
CA ARG A 216 25.55 -2.76 -12.76
C ARG A 216 27.07 -2.77 -12.64
N GLY A 217 27.66 -1.64 -12.30
CA GLY A 217 29.09 -1.56 -12.01
C GLY A 217 29.46 -2.45 -10.82
N PHE A 218 28.64 -2.45 -9.78
CA PHE A 218 28.79 -3.36 -8.64
C PHE A 218 28.57 -4.83 -9.03
N GLU A 219 27.57 -5.15 -9.87
CA GLU A 219 27.37 -6.49 -10.42
C GLU A 219 28.62 -6.97 -11.18
N ALA A 220 29.20 -6.14 -12.05
CA ALA A 220 30.44 -6.47 -12.77
C ALA A 220 31.65 -6.63 -11.82
N LEU A 221 31.72 -5.86 -10.73
CA LEU A 221 32.75 -6.03 -9.68
C LEU A 221 32.59 -7.35 -8.91
N LEU A 222 31.38 -7.87 -8.76
CA LEU A 222 31.12 -9.16 -8.10
C LEU A 222 31.41 -10.34 -9.03
N GLU A 223 30.96 -10.27 -10.29
CA GLU A 223 31.08 -11.36 -11.25
C GLU A 223 32.48 -11.47 -11.87
N GLY A 224 33.25 -10.39 -11.91
CA GLY A 224 34.59 -10.35 -12.50
C GLY A 224 34.61 -10.23 -14.03
N GLU A 225 33.46 -10.10 -14.68
CA GLU A 225 33.37 -9.85 -16.12
C GLU A 225 32.39 -8.71 -16.43
N GLY A 226 32.76 -7.82 -17.35
CA GLY A 226 31.84 -6.84 -17.93
C GLY A 226 30.95 -7.52 -18.97
N THR A 227 29.66 -7.66 -18.70
CA THR A 227 28.72 -8.43 -19.53
C THR A 227 28.09 -7.58 -20.63
N SER A 228 27.53 -8.24 -21.66
CA SER A 228 26.69 -7.58 -22.67
C SER A 228 25.36 -7.19 -22.04
N VAL A 229 25.11 -5.88 -21.92
CA VAL A 229 24.05 -5.33 -21.06
C VAL A 229 22.73 -5.16 -21.82
N ASP A 230 21.62 -5.65 -21.24
CA ASP A 230 20.29 -5.10 -21.52
C ASP A 230 20.24 -3.69 -20.90
N PRO A 231 20.17 -2.61 -21.71
CA PRO A 231 20.27 -1.24 -21.23
C PRO A 231 19.13 -0.85 -20.29
N ASP A 232 18.04 -1.61 -20.22
CA ASP A 232 16.88 -1.25 -19.43
C ASP A 232 16.93 -1.86 -18.01
N SER A 233 17.43 -3.09 -17.83
CA SER A 233 17.35 -3.81 -16.54
C SER A 233 18.32 -3.38 -15.42
N CYS A 234 17.90 -3.31 -14.15
CA CYS A 234 18.83 -2.96 -13.06
C CYS A 234 19.99 -3.93 -12.84
N LEU A 235 19.82 -5.20 -13.23
CA LEU A 235 20.80 -6.27 -13.18
C LEU A 235 20.85 -6.95 -14.54
N SER A 236 22.04 -7.27 -15.04
CA SER A 236 22.22 -7.97 -16.30
C SER A 236 22.04 -9.48 -16.15
N ARG A 237 22.48 -10.05 -15.01
CA ARG A 237 22.49 -11.50 -14.76
C ARG A 237 22.15 -11.81 -13.30
N PRO A 238 20.89 -11.65 -12.87
CA PRO A 238 20.52 -11.76 -11.46
C PRO A 238 20.88 -13.07 -10.77
N PHE A 239 20.89 -14.20 -11.51
CA PHE A 239 21.34 -15.48 -10.98
C PHE A 239 22.84 -15.51 -10.70
N ALA A 240 23.67 -15.05 -11.65
CA ALA A 240 25.12 -14.97 -11.47
C ALA A 240 25.49 -13.97 -10.37
N TYR A 241 24.81 -12.82 -10.34
CA TYR A 241 24.91 -11.84 -9.25
C TYR A 241 24.65 -12.47 -7.87
N ARG A 242 23.57 -13.27 -7.75
CA ARG A 242 23.24 -13.98 -6.52
C ARG A 242 24.30 -15.02 -6.13
N GLU A 243 24.78 -15.81 -7.08
CA GLU A 243 25.85 -16.80 -6.83
C GLU A 243 27.15 -16.12 -6.36
N ALA A 244 27.53 -15.01 -7.01
CA ALA A 244 28.67 -14.21 -6.60
C ALA A 244 28.49 -13.64 -5.18
N LEU A 245 27.29 -13.16 -4.85
CA LEU A 245 26.96 -12.71 -3.49
C LEU A 245 27.05 -13.83 -2.45
N GLN A 246 26.67 -15.07 -2.78
CA GLN A 246 26.79 -16.21 -1.85
C GLN A 246 28.22 -16.51 -1.43
N HIS A 247 29.18 -16.22 -2.31
CA HIS A 247 30.61 -16.35 -2.03
C HIS A 247 31.23 -15.08 -1.44
N SER A 248 30.45 -14.00 -1.36
CA SER A 248 30.87 -12.71 -0.82
C SER A 248 30.50 -12.59 0.65
N ALA A 249 31.28 -11.82 1.42
CA ALA A 249 31.04 -11.59 2.84
C ALA A 249 31.29 -10.13 3.22
N GLY A 250 30.67 -9.67 4.31
CA GLY A 250 30.94 -8.35 4.88
C GLY A 250 30.41 -7.20 4.02
N GLN A 251 31.32 -6.49 3.33
CA GLN A 251 31.04 -5.23 2.64
C GLN A 251 30.11 -5.40 1.43
N ASP A 252 30.30 -6.45 0.65
CA ASP A 252 29.47 -6.73 -0.53
C ASP A 252 27.99 -6.95 -0.17
N LEU A 253 27.73 -7.65 0.94
CA LEU A 253 26.37 -7.88 1.43
C LEU A 253 25.73 -6.57 1.93
N ARG A 254 26.52 -5.70 2.58
CA ARG A 254 26.03 -4.37 3.00
C ARG A 254 25.67 -3.50 1.80
N LEU A 255 26.53 -3.52 0.77
CA LEU A 255 26.30 -2.82 -0.49
C LEU A 255 25.03 -3.32 -1.17
N HIS A 256 24.87 -4.64 -1.26
CA HIS A 256 23.66 -5.27 -1.79
C HIS A 256 22.39 -4.72 -1.10
N HIS A 257 22.34 -4.76 0.24
CA HIS A 257 21.18 -4.24 0.98
C HIS A 257 20.94 -2.74 0.76
N ALA A 258 22.00 -1.94 0.71
CA ALA A 258 21.88 -0.52 0.48
C ALA A 258 21.39 -0.20 -0.95
N PHE A 259 21.85 -0.93 -1.97
CA PHE A 259 21.30 -0.83 -3.32
C PHE A 259 19.82 -1.23 -3.38
N THR A 260 19.43 -2.31 -2.70
CA THR A 260 18.01 -2.72 -2.61
C THR A 260 17.14 -1.61 -2.03
N LEU A 261 17.61 -0.95 -0.96
CA LEU A 261 16.92 0.20 -0.37
C LEU A 261 16.83 1.40 -1.32
N LEU A 262 17.94 1.77 -1.97
CA LEU A 262 17.98 2.89 -2.91
C LEU A 262 17.08 2.65 -4.14
N LEU A 263 17.05 1.42 -4.66
CA LEU A 263 16.12 1.03 -5.72
C LEU A 263 14.67 1.11 -5.26
N ALA A 264 14.36 0.69 -4.03
CA ALA A 264 13.02 0.80 -3.47
C ALA A 264 12.59 2.27 -3.37
N ARG A 265 13.43 3.17 -2.84
CA ARG A 265 13.15 4.62 -2.81
C ARG A 265 12.83 5.18 -4.21
N ASN A 266 13.56 4.71 -5.22
CA ASN A 266 13.39 5.14 -6.62
C ASN A 266 12.02 4.78 -7.23
N LEU A 267 11.29 3.80 -6.66
CA LEU A 267 9.93 3.46 -7.09
C LEU A 267 8.97 4.67 -7.05
N THR A 268 9.23 5.63 -6.15
CA THR A 268 8.38 6.83 -6.01
C THR A 268 8.56 7.83 -7.15
N THR A 269 9.73 7.85 -7.78
CA THR A 269 10.11 8.77 -8.86
C THR A 269 10.13 8.10 -10.24
N CYS A 270 9.90 6.78 -10.29
CA CYS A 270 9.89 5.99 -11.51
C CYS A 270 8.69 6.38 -12.40
N PRO A 271 8.86 6.51 -13.73
CA PRO A 271 7.74 6.66 -14.66
C PRO A 271 6.74 5.51 -14.48
N GLU A 272 5.44 5.79 -14.59
CA GLU A 272 4.40 4.80 -14.33
C GLU A 272 4.57 3.53 -15.19
N GLU A 273 5.00 3.69 -16.44
CA GLU A 273 5.30 2.64 -17.42
C GLU A 273 6.34 1.62 -16.91
N ASP A 274 7.29 2.08 -16.09
CA ASP A 274 8.41 1.30 -15.60
C ASP A 274 8.19 0.73 -14.18
N ILE A 275 7.15 1.17 -13.46
CA ILE A 275 6.92 0.78 -12.06
C ILE A 275 6.87 -0.74 -11.90
N THR A 276 6.10 -1.44 -12.74
CA THR A 276 5.97 -2.91 -12.65
C THR A 276 7.32 -3.60 -12.78
N ARG A 277 8.13 -3.18 -13.76
CA ARG A 277 9.47 -3.71 -13.99
C ARG A 277 10.40 -3.43 -12.81
N ARG A 278 10.36 -2.21 -12.27
CA ARG A 278 11.16 -1.83 -11.10
C ARG A 278 10.75 -2.57 -9.83
N VAL A 279 9.46 -2.85 -9.64
CA VAL A 279 8.96 -3.69 -8.53
C VAL A 279 9.55 -5.10 -8.65
N LYS A 280 9.53 -5.72 -9.84
CA LYS A 280 10.17 -7.03 -10.07
C LYS A 280 11.64 -7.00 -9.68
N GLU A 281 12.37 -5.98 -10.11
CA GLU A 281 13.80 -5.80 -9.82
C GLU A 281 14.11 -5.65 -8.32
N VAL A 282 13.31 -4.89 -7.57
CA VAL A 282 13.47 -4.76 -6.11
C VAL A 282 13.20 -6.09 -5.41
N ILE A 283 12.16 -6.83 -5.84
CA ILE A 283 11.85 -8.16 -5.32
C ILE A 283 12.98 -9.16 -5.64
N THR A 284 13.50 -9.13 -6.87
CA THR A 284 14.67 -9.91 -7.30
C THR A 284 15.86 -9.65 -6.38
N MET A 285 16.15 -8.37 -6.07
CA MET A 285 17.23 -8.00 -5.17
C MET A 285 16.99 -8.55 -3.75
N LEU A 286 15.77 -8.47 -3.22
CA LEU A 286 15.45 -9.09 -1.91
C LEU A 286 15.68 -10.62 -1.92
N TRP A 287 15.41 -11.28 -3.03
CA TRP A 287 15.56 -12.73 -3.19
C TRP A 287 17.02 -13.16 -3.47
N ALA A 288 17.87 -12.26 -3.94
CA ALA A 288 19.29 -12.52 -4.25
C ALA A 288 20.18 -12.68 -3.00
N ARG A 289 19.60 -12.68 -1.80
CA ARG A 289 20.33 -12.77 -0.54
C ARG A 289 21.13 -14.11 -0.42
N PRO A 290 22.35 -14.07 0.13
CA PRO A 290 23.12 -15.27 0.48
C PRO A 290 22.40 -16.16 1.49
N LEU A 291 22.60 -17.47 1.34
CA LEU A 291 22.03 -18.51 2.19
C LEU A 291 23.11 -19.13 3.07
N ASP A 292 23.06 -18.90 4.39
CA ASP A 292 24.07 -19.42 5.33
C ASP A 292 24.11 -20.97 5.39
N ASN A 293 23.07 -21.68 4.92
CA ASN A 293 22.91 -23.12 5.16
C ASN A 293 22.48 -23.97 3.95
N ILE A 294 22.27 -23.38 2.76
CA ILE A 294 21.84 -24.14 1.58
C ILE A 294 22.98 -24.14 0.57
N ARG A 295 23.76 -25.23 0.56
CA ARG A 295 24.64 -25.54 -0.57
C ARG A 295 23.75 -25.92 -1.74
N HIS A 296 23.35 -24.96 -2.56
CA HIS A 296 22.75 -25.27 -3.85
C HIS A 296 23.77 -26.06 -4.67
N ASN A 297 23.30 -27.12 -5.33
CA ASN A 297 24.10 -27.86 -6.30
C ASN A 297 24.07 -27.04 -7.60
N PRO A 298 25.15 -26.36 -8.02
CA PRO A 298 25.14 -25.43 -9.15
C PRO A 298 24.91 -26.10 -10.52
N ARG A 299 24.67 -27.42 -10.56
CA ARG A 299 24.59 -28.21 -11.80
C ARG A 299 23.18 -28.38 -12.38
N GLU A 300 22.13 -27.96 -11.68
CA GLU A 300 20.74 -28.19 -12.12
C GLU A 300 19.99 -26.92 -12.53
N SER A 301 20.62 -25.74 -12.45
CA SER A 301 20.02 -24.50 -12.92
C SER A 301 20.21 -24.39 -14.45
N PRO A 302 19.13 -24.39 -15.26
CA PRO A 302 19.27 -24.15 -16.69
C PRO A 302 19.92 -22.78 -16.89
N GLU A 303 20.83 -22.67 -17.87
CA GLU A 303 21.36 -21.39 -18.34
C GLU A 303 20.21 -20.52 -18.88
N ILE A 304 19.52 -19.83 -17.98
CA ILE A 304 18.46 -18.90 -18.32
C ILE A 304 19.14 -17.61 -18.77
N SER A 305 19.36 -17.50 -20.07
CA SER A 305 19.82 -16.27 -20.70
C SER A 305 18.63 -15.33 -20.91
N GLY A 306 18.67 -14.19 -20.22
CA GLY A 306 17.77 -13.05 -20.42
C GLY A 306 16.63 -12.92 -19.40
N TYR A 307 16.23 -11.68 -19.17
CA TYR A 307 15.12 -11.25 -18.29
C TYR A 307 13.72 -11.77 -18.70
N GLY A 308 13.64 -12.68 -19.68
CA GLY A 308 12.40 -13.19 -20.27
C GLY A 308 11.93 -14.55 -19.75
N LYS A 309 12.77 -15.31 -19.03
CA LYS A 309 12.32 -16.41 -18.18
C LYS A 309 12.55 -15.97 -16.74
N GLU A 310 11.43 -15.69 -16.10
CA GLU A 310 11.39 -14.83 -14.94
C GLU A 310 12.14 -15.47 -13.78
N ILE A 311 12.84 -14.65 -13.01
CA ILE A 311 13.27 -14.95 -11.64
C ILE A 311 12.08 -15.37 -10.76
N HIS A 312 10.85 -15.21 -11.24
CA HIS A 312 9.65 -15.78 -10.63
C HIS A 312 9.49 -17.30 -10.84
N GLU A 313 10.29 -17.93 -11.72
CA GLU A 313 10.48 -19.40 -11.81
C GLU A 313 11.50 -19.92 -10.79
N ILE A 314 11.97 -19.06 -9.87
CA ILE A 314 12.92 -19.42 -8.83
C ILE A 314 12.39 -20.58 -7.97
N ASP A 315 13.31 -21.51 -7.68
CA ASP A 315 13.14 -22.60 -6.72
C ASP A 315 12.56 -22.11 -5.38
N ASP A 316 11.52 -22.80 -4.90
CA ASP A 316 10.86 -22.62 -3.60
C ASP A 316 11.84 -22.35 -2.46
N GLY A 317 13.03 -22.97 -2.49
CA GLY A 317 14.08 -22.80 -1.49
C GLY A 317 14.61 -21.36 -1.36
N THR A 318 14.63 -20.60 -2.45
CA THR A 318 15.04 -19.19 -2.45
C THR A 318 13.96 -18.30 -1.85
N LEU A 319 12.70 -18.53 -2.22
CA LEU A 319 11.58 -17.80 -1.66
C LEU A 319 11.49 -18.04 -0.14
N ALA A 320 11.60 -19.29 0.29
CA ALA A 320 11.64 -19.67 1.71
C ALA A 320 12.69 -18.90 2.51
N SER A 321 13.81 -18.62 1.86
CA SER A 321 14.99 -18.10 2.54
C SER A 321 14.95 -16.61 2.85
N TRP A 322 14.53 -15.79 1.89
CA TRP A 322 14.45 -14.35 2.15
C TRP A 322 13.35 -14.08 3.19
N ILE A 323 12.28 -14.89 3.18
CA ILE A 323 11.20 -14.83 4.17
C ILE A 323 11.75 -15.07 5.57
N LYS A 324 12.44 -16.18 5.81
CA LYS A 324 12.83 -16.61 7.16
C LYS A 324 13.63 -15.54 7.93
N ASP A 325 14.50 -14.82 7.24
CA ASP A 325 15.40 -13.85 7.86
C ASP A 325 15.11 -12.40 7.43
N ALA A 326 13.91 -12.09 6.91
CA ALA A 326 13.58 -10.77 6.38
C ALA A 326 13.77 -9.64 7.41
N ASP A 327 13.55 -9.91 8.69
CA ASP A 327 13.73 -8.98 9.82
C ASP A 327 15.19 -8.56 10.05
N THR A 328 16.15 -9.30 9.51
CA THR A 328 17.57 -8.96 9.57
C THR A 328 18.03 -8.05 8.43
N ILE A 329 17.18 -7.80 7.43
CA ILE A 329 17.52 -6.95 6.27
C ILE A 329 17.51 -5.47 6.71
N PRO A 330 18.62 -4.73 6.59
CA PRO A 330 18.67 -3.31 6.91
C PRO A 330 17.66 -2.51 6.06
N GLY A 331 16.82 -1.70 6.72
CA GLY A 331 15.83 -0.86 6.04
C GLY A 331 14.63 -1.62 5.48
N ILE A 332 14.38 -2.87 5.89
CA ILE A 332 13.28 -3.70 5.36
C ILE A 332 11.92 -3.00 5.41
N HIS A 333 11.55 -2.35 6.51
CA HIS A 333 10.27 -1.64 6.63
C HIS A 333 10.12 -0.53 5.58
N GLU A 334 11.19 0.18 5.27
CA GLU A 334 11.20 1.24 4.26
C GLU A 334 11.10 0.66 2.85
N ILE A 335 11.80 -0.44 2.57
CA ILE A 335 11.70 -1.18 1.31
C ILE A 335 10.24 -1.63 1.09
N LEU A 336 9.63 -2.27 2.09
CA LEU A 336 8.24 -2.73 2.02
C LEU A 336 7.27 -1.56 1.82
N HIS A 337 7.52 -0.41 2.47
CA HIS A 337 6.71 0.80 2.29
C HIS A 337 6.70 1.30 0.85
N HIS A 338 7.86 1.37 0.21
CA HIS A 338 7.93 1.79 -1.18
C HIS A 338 7.31 0.76 -2.14
N LEU A 339 7.47 -0.53 -1.87
CA LEU A 339 6.82 -1.60 -2.64
C LEU A 339 5.29 -1.50 -2.59
N VAL A 340 4.71 -1.38 -1.40
CA VAL A 340 3.25 -1.24 -1.21
C VAL A 340 2.73 0.02 -1.90
N THR A 341 3.45 1.14 -1.75
CA THR A 341 3.06 2.40 -2.38
C THR A 341 3.07 2.29 -3.90
N ALA A 342 4.08 1.63 -4.47
CA ALA A 342 4.18 1.39 -5.90
C ALA A 342 3.07 0.46 -6.41
N GLN A 343 2.81 -0.64 -5.70
CA GLN A 343 1.75 -1.61 -6.04
C GLN A 343 0.34 -1.00 -5.90
N ALA A 344 0.12 -0.10 -4.93
CA ALA A 344 -1.13 0.63 -4.80
C ALA A 344 -1.39 1.57 -5.98
N LYS A 345 -0.34 2.24 -6.50
CA LYS A 345 -0.45 3.11 -7.69
C LYS A 345 -0.72 2.31 -8.96
N ARG A 346 -0.03 1.18 -9.12
CA ARG A 346 -0.19 0.31 -10.27
C ARG A 346 -0.25 -1.14 -9.76
N PRO A 347 -1.46 -1.70 -9.59
CA PRO A 347 -1.63 -3.09 -9.19
C PRO A 347 -0.92 -3.98 -10.20
N SER A 348 0.27 -4.45 -9.83
CA SER A 348 1.07 -5.33 -10.65
C SER A 348 0.70 -6.76 -10.34
N GLU A 349 0.67 -7.65 -11.34
CA GLU A 349 0.59 -9.10 -11.11
C GLU A 349 1.83 -9.66 -10.39
N VAL A 350 2.82 -8.82 -10.08
CA VAL A 350 4.05 -9.19 -9.41
C VAL A 350 3.80 -9.41 -7.94
N LEU A 351 3.98 -10.65 -7.51
CA LEU A 351 3.77 -11.09 -6.15
C LEU A 351 5.10 -11.11 -5.39
N LEU A 352 5.13 -10.46 -4.22
CA LEU A 352 6.25 -10.59 -3.29
C LEU A 352 6.37 -12.02 -2.73
N LEU A 353 5.23 -12.73 -2.61
CA LEU A 353 5.16 -14.13 -2.20
C LEU A 353 4.62 -14.92 -3.39
N THR A 354 5.39 -15.84 -3.97
CA THR A 354 4.83 -16.78 -4.95
C THR A 354 4.42 -18.05 -4.23
N PHE A 355 3.16 -18.48 -4.37
CA PHE A 355 2.73 -19.77 -3.84
C PHE A 355 2.77 -20.78 -4.97
N PRO A 356 3.62 -21.81 -4.91
CA PRO A 356 3.58 -22.87 -5.91
C PRO A 356 2.21 -23.57 -5.84
N ASP A 357 1.57 -23.79 -6.99
CA ASP A 357 0.27 -24.48 -7.13
C ASP A 357 0.31 -25.96 -6.66
N SER A 358 1.49 -26.46 -6.29
CA SER A 358 1.66 -27.85 -5.89
C SER A 358 1.12 -28.13 -4.47
N GLN A 359 0.29 -29.16 -4.37
CA GLN A 359 -0.48 -29.60 -3.19
C GLN A 359 0.33 -29.98 -1.93
N GLY A 360 1.57 -29.54 -1.75
CA GLY A 360 2.51 -30.14 -0.80
C GLY A 360 3.36 -29.23 0.08
N ARG A 361 3.41 -27.90 -0.12
CA ARG A 361 4.30 -27.03 0.70
C ARG A 361 3.58 -25.80 1.25
N ASN A 362 2.70 -26.10 2.17
CA ASN A 362 1.89 -25.17 2.97
C ASN A 362 2.71 -24.37 4.01
N ASP A 363 3.97 -24.77 4.24
CA ASP A 363 4.84 -24.18 5.27
C ASP A 363 5.34 -22.78 4.90
N LEU A 364 5.49 -22.45 3.61
CA LEU A 364 6.03 -21.17 3.16
C LEU A 364 5.09 -20.00 3.43
N LEU A 365 3.79 -20.20 3.20
CA LEU A 365 2.77 -19.19 3.50
C LEU A 365 2.72 -18.91 5.01
N LEU A 366 2.74 -19.96 5.84
CA LEU A 366 2.77 -19.81 7.28
C LEU A 366 4.07 -19.13 7.76
N GLU A 367 5.22 -19.48 7.18
CA GLU A 367 6.49 -18.83 7.49
C GLU A 367 6.49 -17.35 7.07
N ALA A 368 5.86 -17.01 5.94
CA ALA A 368 5.64 -15.64 5.52
C ALA A 368 4.83 -14.88 6.57
N PHE A 369 3.69 -15.43 7.02
CA PHE A 369 2.89 -14.81 8.08
C PHE A 369 3.66 -14.65 9.39
N LYS A 370 4.44 -15.65 9.82
CA LYS A 370 5.30 -15.53 11.02
C LYS A 370 6.35 -14.44 10.85
N THR A 371 6.87 -14.27 9.65
CA THR A 371 7.86 -13.23 9.35
C THR A 371 7.21 -11.85 9.40
N PHE A 372 6.05 -11.67 8.75
CA PHE A 372 5.29 -10.42 8.85
C PHE A 372 4.84 -10.13 10.28
N ASP A 373 4.57 -11.15 11.09
CA ASP A 373 4.28 -11.03 12.52
C ASP A 373 5.48 -10.46 13.29
N ARG A 374 6.68 -11.01 13.08
CA ARG A 374 7.93 -10.48 13.65
C ARG A 374 8.17 -9.03 13.23
N LEU A 375 8.02 -8.76 11.94
CA LEU A 375 8.17 -7.43 11.34
C LEU A 375 7.13 -6.42 11.85
N SER A 376 5.98 -6.87 12.35
CA SER A 376 4.89 -6.00 12.82
C SER A 376 4.86 -5.81 14.34
N THR A 377 5.63 -6.57 15.11
CA THR A 377 5.53 -6.60 16.58
C THR A 377 6.68 -5.90 17.31
N THR A 378 7.79 -5.60 16.63
CA THR A 378 9.02 -5.08 17.25
C THR A 378 9.28 -3.61 16.90
N GLY A 379 8.89 -2.69 17.80
CA GLY A 379 9.27 -1.26 17.70
C GLY A 379 8.73 -0.52 16.46
N VAL A 380 7.62 -1.01 15.90
CA VAL A 380 7.07 -0.57 14.60
C VAL A 380 6.12 0.61 14.81
N SER A 381 6.22 1.62 13.95
CA SER A 381 5.23 2.71 13.93
C SER A 381 3.89 2.25 13.35
N PRO A 382 2.75 2.91 13.69
CA PRO A 382 1.45 2.55 13.14
C PRO A 382 1.40 2.54 11.60
N SER A 383 2.12 3.44 10.93
CA SER A 383 2.19 3.51 9.46
C SER A 383 2.97 2.35 8.84
N GLN A 384 4.06 1.92 9.48
CA GLN A 384 4.82 0.74 9.06
C GLN A 384 4.00 -0.54 9.29
N HIS A 385 3.28 -0.63 10.41
CA HIS A 385 2.39 -1.76 10.64
C HIS A 385 1.27 -1.80 9.59
N ARG A 386 0.62 -0.66 9.30
CA ARG A 386 -0.36 -0.54 8.22
C ARG A 386 0.20 -1.00 6.89
N THR A 387 1.41 -0.56 6.54
CA THR A 387 2.11 -0.97 5.31
C THR A 387 2.23 -2.49 5.20
N ILE A 388 2.63 -3.17 6.27
CA ILE A 388 2.76 -4.64 6.26
C ILE A 388 1.40 -5.30 6.04
N ILE A 389 0.35 -4.81 6.71
CA ILE A 389 -1.01 -5.33 6.51
C ILE A 389 -1.53 -5.05 5.10
N ASP A 390 -1.29 -3.86 4.55
CA ASP A 390 -1.63 -3.48 3.18
C ASP A 390 -0.98 -4.43 2.18
N LEU A 391 0.32 -4.71 2.35
CA LEU A 391 1.07 -5.64 1.51
C LEU A 391 0.46 -7.04 1.51
N VAL A 392 0.18 -7.58 2.71
CA VAL A 392 -0.41 -8.91 2.87
C VAL A 392 -1.80 -8.96 2.23
N CYS A 393 -2.66 -7.98 2.49
CA CYS A 393 -4.00 -7.95 1.91
C CYS A 393 -3.99 -7.77 0.38
N GLN A 394 -3.15 -6.87 -0.16
CA GLN A 394 -2.98 -6.69 -1.61
C GLN A 394 -2.49 -7.98 -2.27
N HIS A 395 -1.55 -8.66 -1.62
CA HIS A 395 -1.02 -9.90 -2.13
C HIS A 395 -2.10 -11.00 -2.21
N LEU A 396 -2.91 -11.17 -1.15
CA LEU A 396 -4.03 -12.12 -1.12
C LEU A 396 -5.18 -11.74 -2.09
N GLU A 397 -5.32 -10.46 -2.41
CA GLU A 397 -6.27 -9.97 -3.42
C GLU A 397 -5.88 -10.38 -4.83
N ILE A 398 -4.58 -10.43 -5.14
CA ILE A 398 -4.06 -10.83 -6.45
C ILE A 398 -3.98 -12.36 -6.57
N SER A 399 -3.49 -13.04 -5.53
CA SER A 399 -3.34 -14.50 -5.50
C SER A 399 -4.09 -15.07 -4.31
N GLN A 400 -5.25 -15.68 -4.56
CA GLN A 400 -5.98 -16.40 -3.52
C GLN A 400 -5.29 -17.74 -3.27
N PRO A 401 -4.75 -17.99 -2.06
CA PRO A 401 -4.16 -19.28 -1.76
C PRO A 401 -5.25 -20.36 -1.83
N PRO A 402 -4.92 -21.59 -2.24
CA PRO A 402 -5.87 -22.69 -2.24
C PRO A 402 -6.50 -22.85 -0.85
N ALA A 403 -7.81 -23.06 -0.78
CA ALA A 403 -8.49 -23.20 0.51
C ALA A 403 -8.24 -24.60 1.10
N SER A 404 -7.37 -24.70 2.12
CA SER A 404 -7.20 -25.93 2.91
C SER A 404 -7.60 -25.67 4.36
N LYS A 405 -8.30 -26.64 4.95
CA LYS A 405 -8.73 -26.59 6.35
C LYS A 405 -7.56 -26.82 7.31
N ASP A 406 -6.46 -27.39 6.83
CA ASP A 406 -5.34 -27.83 7.67
C ASP A 406 -4.23 -26.78 7.83
N TYR A 407 -4.31 -25.62 7.15
CA TYR A 407 -3.24 -24.61 7.12
C TYR A 407 -2.88 -24.02 8.50
N PHE A 408 -3.87 -23.80 9.36
CA PHE A 408 -3.74 -22.85 10.48
C PHE A 408 -4.27 -23.38 11.82
N VAL A 409 -4.18 -24.70 12.03
CA VAL A 409 -4.56 -25.34 13.31
C VAL A 409 -3.76 -24.77 14.50
N THR A 410 -2.63 -24.08 14.25
CA THR A 410 -1.78 -23.43 15.26
C THR A 410 -1.80 -21.90 15.17
N ASN A 411 -2.99 -21.30 15.25
CA ASN A 411 -3.17 -19.84 15.31
C ASN A 411 -2.47 -19.15 16.50
N ASP A 412 -2.04 -19.91 17.52
CA ASP A 412 -1.36 -19.38 18.71
C ASP A 412 0.06 -18.86 18.44
N VAL A 413 0.60 -19.09 17.24
CA VAL A 413 1.98 -18.70 16.91
C VAL A 413 2.10 -17.21 16.51
N LEU A 414 1.03 -16.60 15.99
CA LEU A 414 1.04 -15.20 15.55
C LEU A 414 0.61 -14.28 16.69
N LYS A 415 1.39 -13.23 16.97
CA LYS A 415 1.10 -12.26 18.04
C LYS A 415 0.25 -11.09 17.53
N ASN A 416 0.37 -10.74 16.26
CA ASN A 416 -0.30 -9.65 15.60
C ASN A 416 -1.79 -9.99 15.36
N PRO A 417 -2.73 -9.23 15.93
CA PRO A 417 -4.14 -9.57 15.84
C PRO A 417 -4.71 -9.39 14.41
N CYS A 418 -4.19 -8.45 13.62
CA CYS A 418 -4.61 -8.26 12.23
C CYS A 418 -4.24 -9.49 11.37
N LEU A 419 -3.00 -9.97 11.50
CA LEU A 419 -2.54 -11.16 10.78
C LEU A 419 -3.27 -12.42 11.24
N ARG A 420 -3.51 -12.60 12.54
CA ARG A 420 -4.33 -13.71 13.07
C ARG A 420 -5.70 -13.77 12.41
N VAL A 421 -6.37 -12.62 12.29
CA VAL A 421 -7.68 -12.52 11.64
C VAL A 421 -7.58 -12.89 10.16
N ILE A 422 -6.66 -12.30 9.41
CA ILE A 422 -6.44 -12.61 7.99
C ILE A 422 -6.22 -14.12 7.79
N VAL A 423 -5.30 -14.70 8.55
CA VAL A 423 -4.94 -16.11 8.49
C VAL A 423 -6.14 -17.02 8.80
N SER A 424 -6.95 -16.64 9.80
CA SER A 424 -8.13 -17.40 10.18
C SER A 424 -9.23 -17.39 9.10
N CYS A 425 -9.29 -16.30 8.32
CA CYS A 425 -10.17 -16.23 7.15
C CYS A 425 -9.77 -17.22 6.07
N LEU A 426 -8.46 -17.36 5.84
CA LEU A 426 -7.93 -18.30 4.86
C LEU A 426 -8.16 -19.77 5.28
N GLY A 427 -8.06 -20.07 6.58
CA GLY A 427 -8.28 -21.40 7.16
C GLY A 427 -9.74 -21.83 7.35
N ARG A 428 -10.73 -21.10 6.80
CA ARG A 428 -12.18 -21.39 6.91
C ARG A 428 -12.77 -21.40 8.34
N TRP A 429 -12.25 -20.57 9.25
CA TRP A 429 -12.89 -20.23 10.55
C TRP A 429 -13.31 -21.40 11.48
N ASP A 430 -12.84 -22.63 11.29
CA ASP A 430 -13.37 -23.79 12.03
C ASP A 430 -12.94 -23.80 13.54
N GLY A 431 -11.91 -23.06 13.95
CA GLY A 431 -11.40 -23.00 15.35
C GLY A 431 -12.14 -22.04 16.30
N GLU A 432 -12.03 -22.25 17.63
CA GLU A 432 -12.60 -21.36 18.66
C GLU A 432 -11.94 -19.98 18.63
N TYR A 433 -12.74 -18.91 18.56
CA TYR A 433 -12.29 -17.52 18.42
C TYR A 433 -12.72 -16.70 19.65
N SER A 434 -12.36 -17.18 20.84
CA SER A 434 -12.90 -16.65 22.10
C SER A 434 -12.13 -15.45 22.67
N ASP A 435 -10.92 -15.15 22.16
CA ASP A 435 -9.95 -14.25 22.84
C ASP A 435 -9.51 -13.02 22.04
N LEU A 436 -10.14 -12.66 20.91
CA LEU A 436 -9.73 -11.47 20.17
C LEU A 436 -10.42 -10.20 20.70
N ASP A 437 -9.79 -9.53 21.66
CA ASP A 437 -10.21 -8.21 22.13
C ASP A 437 -9.83 -7.12 21.11
N ILE A 438 -10.62 -7.05 20.03
CA ILE A 438 -10.51 -6.01 19.00
C ILE A 438 -10.85 -4.64 19.62
N THR A 439 -11.74 -4.60 20.61
CA THR A 439 -12.27 -3.37 21.21
C THR A 439 -11.21 -2.56 21.97
N GLN A 440 -10.32 -3.19 22.73
CA GLN A 440 -9.31 -2.48 23.53
C GLN A 440 -8.14 -1.89 22.71
N ASN A 441 -7.89 -2.40 21.49
CA ASN A 441 -6.74 -2.00 20.67
C ASN A 441 -7.07 -1.06 19.50
N THR A 442 -8.33 -0.64 19.34
CA THR A 442 -8.81 0.03 18.12
C THR A 442 -8.29 1.45 17.92
N GLU A 443 -7.92 2.20 18.96
CA GLU A 443 -7.50 3.61 18.79
C GLU A 443 -6.09 3.75 18.19
N LEU A 444 -5.12 2.94 18.61
CA LEU A 444 -3.74 2.95 18.10
C LEU A 444 -3.58 2.13 16.80
N MET A 445 -4.53 1.25 16.49
CA MET A 445 -4.47 0.29 15.38
C MET A 445 -5.57 0.50 14.35
N LYS A 446 -6.25 1.66 14.37
CA LYS A 446 -7.39 1.95 13.52
C LYS A 446 -7.09 1.74 12.03
N ASP A 447 -5.96 2.27 11.58
CA ASP A 447 -5.54 2.23 10.18
C ASP A 447 -5.26 0.80 9.68
N PRO A 448 -4.41 -0.03 10.34
CA PRO A 448 -4.27 -1.43 9.97
C PRO A 448 -5.60 -2.20 9.96
N TRP A 449 -6.47 -1.95 10.94
CA TRP A 449 -7.78 -2.60 11.00
C TRP A 449 -8.74 -2.13 9.91
N ASP A 450 -8.64 -0.88 9.46
CA ASP A 450 -9.38 -0.37 8.29
C ASP A 450 -9.16 -1.28 7.09
N ARG A 451 -7.90 -1.68 6.88
CA ARG A 451 -7.48 -2.43 5.72
C ARG A 451 -7.95 -3.86 5.77
N VAL A 452 -7.79 -4.50 6.94
CA VAL A 452 -8.30 -5.84 7.21
C VAL A 452 -9.80 -5.86 6.98
N ALA A 453 -10.53 -4.89 7.54
CA ALA A 453 -11.98 -4.84 7.42
C ALA A 453 -12.42 -4.68 5.96
N MET A 454 -11.78 -3.81 5.17
CA MET A 454 -12.03 -3.69 3.74
C MET A 454 -11.77 -5.01 2.98
N TYR A 455 -10.64 -5.67 3.27
CA TYR A 455 -10.31 -6.96 2.67
C TYR A 455 -11.39 -8.01 2.97
N LEU A 456 -11.81 -8.13 4.23
CA LEU A 456 -12.84 -9.09 4.63
C LEU A 456 -14.21 -8.79 4.05
N MET A 457 -14.60 -7.52 3.97
CA MET A 457 -15.86 -7.12 3.37
C MET A 457 -15.90 -7.47 1.88
N LYS A 458 -14.78 -7.24 1.17
CA LYS A 458 -14.68 -7.53 -0.27
C LYS A 458 -14.66 -9.02 -0.58
N HIS A 459 -13.94 -9.82 0.20
CA HIS A 459 -13.69 -11.24 -0.12
C HIS A 459 -14.56 -12.25 0.64
N GLN A 460 -15.25 -11.83 1.71
CA GLN A 460 -16.04 -12.71 2.57
C GLN A 460 -17.49 -12.19 2.76
N SER A 461 -17.99 -11.30 1.90
CA SER A 461 -19.39 -10.82 1.95
C SER A 461 -20.43 -11.94 1.81
N GLN A 462 -20.07 -13.04 1.13
CA GLN A 462 -20.93 -14.22 0.95
C GLN A 462 -20.50 -15.41 1.82
N ALA A 463 -19.61 -15.21 2.79
CA ALA A 463 -19.14 -16.30 3.63
C ALA A 463 -20.30 -16.91 4.43
N GLY A 464 -20.63 -18.17 4.17
CA GLY A 464 -21.65 -18.91 4.93
C GLY A 464 -21.23 -19.27 6.35
N SER A 465 -20.06 -18.84 6.81
CA SER A 465 -19.55 -19.14 8.16
C SER A 465 -20.04 -18.09 9.16
N PRO A 466 -20.83 -18.47 10.20
CA PRO A 466 -21.28 -17.54 11.24
C PRO A 466 -20.15 -16.81 11.95
N LYS A 467 -18.98 -17.45 12.10
CA LYS A 467 -17.79 -16.86 12.73
C LYS A 467 -17.16 -15.76 11.88
N ALA A 468 -17.17 -15.92 10.55
CA ALA A 468 -16.70 -14.88 9.64
C ALA A 468 -17.55 -13.61 9.79
N VAL A 469 -18.87 -13.80 9.83
CA VAL A 469 -19.85 -12.72 10.04
C VAL A 469 -19.67 -12.08 11.42
N GLN A 470 -19.40 -12.86 12.46
CA GLN A 470 -19.12 -12.35 13.79
C GLN A 470 -17.86 -11.45 13.82
N VAL A 471 -16.75 -11.85 13.21
CA VAL A 471 -15.54 -11.01 13.17
C VAL A 471 -15.75 -9.76 12.31
N GLN A 472 -16.44 -9.89 11.18
CA GLN A 472 -16.85 -8.75 10.37
C GLN A 472 -17.73 -7.77 11.16
N ALA A 473 -18.63 -8.28 12.01
CA ALA A 473 -19.44 -7.46 12.92
C ALA A 473 -18.57 -6.75 13.96
N LEU A 474 -17.57 -7.44 14.54
CA LEU A 474 -16.64 -6.83 15.48
C LEU A 474 -15.84 -5.69 14.83
N LEU A 475 -15.44 -5.85 13.57
CA LEU A 475 -14.70 -4.84 12.78
C LEU A 475 -15.58 -3.72 12.22
N TRP A 476 -16.91 -3.78 12.35
CA TRP A 476 -17.80 -2.75 11.83
C TRP A 476 -17.40 -1.29 12.19
N PRO A 477 -17.01 -0.96 13.44
CA PRO A 477 -16.68 0.42 13.81
C PRO A 477 -15.47 1.01 13.06
N VAL A 478 -14.55 0.17 12.59
CA VAL A 478 -13.30 0.57 11.93
C VAL A 478 -13.39 0.55 10.40
N ILE A 479 -14.51 0.12 9.83
CA ILE A 479 -14.69 0.08 8.37
C ILE A 479 -14.72 1.49 7.78
N PRO A 480 -13.85 1.81 6.81
CA PRO A 480 -13.98 3.02 6.03
C PRO A 480 -15.19 2.88 5.09
N ASN A 481 -15.91 3.98 4.86
CA ASN A 481 -17.07 4.02 3.95
C ASN A 481 -18.33 3.22 4.36
N ARG A 482 -18.57 3.05 5.68
CA ARG A 482 -19.85 2.49 6.19
C ARG A 482 -21.10 3.07 5.51
N LYS A 483 -21.11 4.38 5.24
CA LYS A 483 -22.22 5.07 4.56
C LYS A 483 -22.49 4.48 3.17
N LEU A 484 -21.44 4.14 2.41
CA LEU A 484 -21.58 3.60 1.07
C LEU A 484 -22.13 2.17 1.11
N LEU A 485 -21.66 1.34 2.05
CA LEU A 485 -22.22 0.00 2.28
C LEU A 485 -23.71 0.07 2.70
N CYS A 486 -24.06 1.02 3.57
CA CYS A 486 -25.47 1.23 3.94
C CYS A 486 -26.31 1.72 2.76
N GLN A 487 -25.78 2.61 1.90
CA GLN A 487 -26.46 3.06 0.69
C GLN A 487 -26.65 1.91 -0.30
N GLU A 488 -25.61 1.11 -0.51
CA GLU A 488 -25.66 -0.08 -1.37
C GLU A 488 -26.71 -1.08 -0.85
N ALA A 489 -26.82 -1.28 0.46
CA ALA A 489 -27.86 -2.11 1.05
C ALA A 489 -29.29 -1.61 0.80
N MET A 490 -29.49 -0.30 0.61
CA MET A 490 -30.81 0.22 0.22
C MET A 490 -31.17 -0.12 -1.22
N GLU A 491 -30.17 -0.39 -2.06
CA GLU A 491 -30.33 -0.67 -3.50
C GLU A 491 -30.18 -2.17 -3.82
N ASN A 492 -29.47 -2.92 -2.98
CA ASN A 492 -29.12 -4.33 -3.17
C ASN A 492 -29.57 -5.18 -1.96
N CYS A 493 -30.56 -6.03 -2.19
CA CYS A 493 -31.10 -6.94 -1.16
C CYS A 493 -30.07 -7.93 -0.60
N GLU A 494 -29.07 -8.35 -1.39
CA GLU A 494 -28.02 -9.26 -0.90
C GLU A 494 -27.12 -8.54 0.12
N THR A 495 -26.76 -7.29 -0.17
CA THR A 495 -25.99 -6.43 0.74
C THR A 495 -26.80 -6.12 2.00
N LEU A 496 -28.12 -5.89 1.88
CA LEU A 496 -29.01 -5.71 3.03
C LEU A 496 -29.06 -6.95 3.92
N ASP A 497 -29.29 -8.13 3.33
CA ASP A 497 -29.33 -9.40 4.07
C ASP A 497 -27.99 -9.70 4.76
N TYR A 498 -26.89 -9.40 4.08
CA TYR A 498 -25.55 -9.48 4.66
C TYR A 498 -25.37 -8.54 5.87
N LEU A 499 -25.74 -7.26 5.74
CA LEU A 499 -25.66 -6.31 6.85
C LEU A 499 -26.58 -6.71 8.01
N LEU A 500 -27.78 -7.20 7.72
CA LEU A 500 -28.68 -7.72 8.74
C LEU A 500 -28.00 -8.84 9.52
N ARG A 501 -27.48 -9.87 8.83
CA ARG A 501 -26.70 -10.98 9.42
C ARG A 501 -25.54 -10.48 10.28
N LEU A 502 -24.80 -9.49 9.79
CA LEU A 502 -23.69 -8.86 10.50
C LEU A 502 -24.15 -8.21 11.81
N PHE A 503 -25.25 -7.46 11.79
CA PHE A 503 -25.81 -6.84 12.98
C PHE A 503 -26.43 -7.87 13.94
N GLU A 504 -26.97 -9.01 13.46
CA GLU A 504 -27.51 -10.04 14.36
C GLU A 504 -26.47 -10.59 15.34
N HIS A 505 -25.20 -10.67 14.93
CA HIS A 505 -24.11 -11.15 15.77
C HIS A 505 -23.60 -10.12 16.79
N ARG A 506 -24.03 -8.86 16.71
CA ARG A 506 -23.68 -7.79 17.66
C ARG A 506 -24.79 -7.42 18.62
N LEU A 507 -26.01 -7.91 18.37
CA LEU A 507 -27.17 -7.61 19.19
C LEU A 507 -27.33 -8.74 20.21
N ASP A 508 -26.50 -8.71 21.25
CA ASP A 508 -26.85 -9.43 22.48
C ASP A 508 -28.17 -8.84 23.01
N PRO A 509 -29.03 -9.69 23.59
CA PRO A 509 -30.31 -9.24 24.14
C PRO A 509 -30.13 -8.11 25.14
N CYS A 510 -30.91 -7.05 24.98
CA CYS A 510 -30.76 -5.81 25.74
C CYS A 510 -31.65 -5.82 26.98
N ILE A 511 -31.15 -5.27 28.09
CA ILE A 511 -31.93 -5.07 29.31
C ILE A 511 -32.53 -3.65 29.26
N PHE A 512 -33.85 -3.54 29.43
CA PHE A 512 -34.55 -2.25 29.38
C PHE A 512 -34.17 -1.30 30.52
N PRO A 513 -33.96 0.01 30.24
CA PRO A 513 -33.92 1.03 31.28
C PRO A 513 -35.30 1.18 31.96
N GLU A 514 -35.29 1.54 33.26
CA GLU A 514 -36.45 1.50 34.16
C GLU A 514 -37.66 2.32 33.66
N ASP A 515 -37.40 3.39 32.89
CA ASP A 515 -38.43 4.32 32.45
C ASP A 515 -39.36 3.76 31.34
N ILE A 516 -39.03 2.68 30.63
CA ILE A 516 -39.80 2.24 29.44
C ILE A 516 -41.00 1.34 29.78
N GLY A 517 -41.10 0.85 31.03
CA GLY A 517 -42.12 -0.11 31.46
C GLY A 517 -43.57 0.30 31.16
N ASP A 518 -43.87 1.60 31.14
CA ASP A 518 -45.23 2.13 30.92
C ASP A 518 -45.75 1.98 29.49
N LEU A 519 -44.88 1.73 28.50
CA LEU A 519 -45.28 1.64 27.09
C LEU A 519 -45.83 0.27 26.70
N ALA A 520 -45.58 -0.75 27.53
CA ALA A 520 -45.88 -2.14 27.22
C ALA A 520 -46.98 -2.73 28.13
N PRO A 521 -47.74 -3.73 27.64
CA PRO A 521 -48.79 -4.38 28.42
C PRO A 521 -48.27 -5.21 29.60
N VAL A 522 -46.97 -5.55 29.61
CA VAL A 522 -46.27 -6.32 30.62
C VAL A 522 -44.94 -5.63 30.92
N SER A 523 -44.46 -5.73 32.16
CA SER A 523 -43.15 -5.19 32.51
C SER A 523 -42.08 -5.88 31.68
N ILE A 524 -41.43 -5.10 30.82
CA ILE A 524 -40.27 -5.54 30.04
C ILE A 524 -38.96 -5.27 30.80
N GLN A 525 -39.06 -4.73 32.02
CA GLN A 525 -37.92 -4.37 32.85
C GLN A 525 -37.11 -5.60 33.25
N GLY A 526 -35.79 -5.57 33.06
CA GLY A 526 -34.92 -6.68 33.45
C GLY A 526 -34.95 -7.90 32.52
N HIS A 527 -35.76 -7.87 31.45
CA HIS A 527 -35.92 -8.99 30.53
C HIS A 527 -35.25 -8.70 29.18
N SER A 528 -34.82 -9.77 28.54
CA SER A 528 -34.16 -9.78 27.23
C SER A 528 -35.17 -9.50 26.12
N VAL A 529 -34.97 -8.45 25.33
CA VAL A 529 -35.76 -8.18 24.12
C VAL A 529 -34.86 -7.89 22.94
N ASP A 530 -35.39 -8.15 21.74
CA ASP A 530 -34.75 -7.77 20.49
C ASP A 530 -34.29 -6.31 20.53
N ALA A 531 -32.99 -6.13 20.28
CA ALA A 531 -32.34 -4.84 20.41
C ALA A 531 -32.92 -3.79 19.46
N LEU A 532 -33.42 -4.17 18.27
CA LEU A 532 -34.03 -3.22 17.34
C LEU A 532 -35.40 -2.74 17.84
N LEU A 533 -36.21 -3.62 18.44
CA LEU A 533 -37.44 -3.21 19.13
C LEU A 533 -37.14 -2.23 20.27
N THR A 534 -36.09 -2.50 21.03
CA THR A 534 -35.62 -1.64 22.12
C THR A 534 -35.20 -0.26 21.59
N MET A 535 -34.40 -0.21 20.52
CA MET A 535 -33.98 1.04 19.88
C MET A 535 -35.14 1.84 19.28
N LEU A 536 -36.15 1.17 18.70
CA LEU A 536 -37.36 1.82 18.18
C LEU A 536 -38.19 2.47 19.31
N LEU A 537 -38.35 1.78 20.45
CA LEU A 537 -39.05 2.34 21.62
C LEU A 537 -38.29 3.52 22.23
N LEU A 538 -36.97 3.40 22.38
CA LEU A 538 -36.09 4.46 22.87
C LEU A 538 -36.15 5.70 21.98
N SER A 539 -36.05 5.52 20.66
CA SER A 539 -36.06 6.61 19.68
C SER A 539 -37.37 7.41 19.69
N TYR A 540 -38.50 6.74 19.96
CA TYR A 540 -39.78 7.42 20.09
C TYR A 540 -39.90 8.21 21.41
N LYS A 541 -39.47 7.62 22.53
CA LYS A 541 -39.64 8.23 23.86
C LYS A 541 -38.71 9.42 24.09
N HIS A 542 -37.47 9.33 23.60
CA HIS A 542 -36.45 10.35 23.78
C HIS A 542 -36.21 11.09 22.45
N LYS A 543 -37.11 12.03 22.11
CA LYS A 543 -37.05 12.88 20.89
C LYS A 543 -35.91 13.91 20.90
N GLY A 544 -34.70 13.50 21.23
CA GLY A 544 -33.52 14.36 21.25
C GLY A 544 -32.65 14.07 22.47
N VAL A 545 -31.52 13.42 22.20
CA VAL A 545 -30.39 13.18 23.10
C VAL A 545 -30.67 12.18 24.23
N LEU A 546 -30.27 10.92 24.00
CA LEU A 546 -29.99 9.97 25.08
C LEU A 546 -28.72 10.46 25.79
N ALA A 547 -28.87 11.21 26.88
CA ALA A 547 -27.73 11.68 27.67
C ALA A 547 -26.97 10.52 28.35
N GLU A 548 -27.65 9.39 28.56
CA GLU A 548 -27.09 8.13 29.02
C GLU A 548 -27.68 7.02 28.15
N THR A 549 -26.88 6.49 27.22
CA THR A 549 -27.27 5.27 26.50
C THR A 549 -27.35 4.15 27.53
N PRO A 550 -28.45 3.36 27.59
CA PRO A 550 -28.49 2.17 28.43
C PRO A 550 -27.27 1.30 28.13
N ASN A 551 -26.81 0.51 29.11
CA ASN A 551 -25.70 -0.45 28.96
C ASN A 551 -26.08 -1.54 27.93
N LEU A 552 -26.12 -1.14 26.67
CA LEU A 552 -26.36 -1.98 25.53
C LEU A 552 -25.03 -2.64 25.20
N PRO A 553 -25.00 -3.96 24.95
CA PRO A 553 -23.81 -4.67 24.48
C PRO A 553 -23.45 -4.32 23.02
N ILE A 554 -23.82 -3.12 22.57
CA ILE A 554 -23.57 -2.57 21.25
C ILE A 554 -22.58 -1.42 21.45
N SER A 555 -21.48 -1.39 20.70
CA SER A 555 -20.56 -0.24 20.74
C SER A 555 -21.31 1.08 20.57
N HIS A 556 -21.02 2.07 21.43
CA HIS A 556 -21.57 3.43 21.35
C HIS A 556 -21.50 4.02 19.94
N GLN A 557 -20.44 3.70 19.17
CA GLN A 557 -20.24 4.18 17.80
C GLN A 557 -21.24 3.61 16.77
N CYS A 558 -21.92 2.50 17.08
CA CYS A 558 -22.97 1.90 16.26
C CYS A 558 -24.37 2.30 16.72
N ILE A 559 -24.52 2.65 18.00
CA ILE A 559 -25.80 3.03 18.59
C ILE A 559 -26.30 4.33 17.96
N ASP A 560 -25.45 5.35 17.82
CA ASP A 560 -25.90 6.65 17.30
C ASP A 560 -26.46 6.56 15.87
N PRO A 561 -25.80 5.91 14.88
CA PRO A 561 -26.37 5.76 13.55
C PRO A 561 -27.64 4.91 13.51
N ILE A 562 -27.73 3.83 14.30
CA ILE A 562 -28.92 2.99 14.33
C ILE A 562 -30.09 3.75 14.96
N LEU A 563 -29.85 4.51 16.02
CA LEU A 563 -30.84 5.40 16.63
C LEU A 563 -31.25 6.51 15.68
N GLU A 564 -30.33 7.07 14.89
CA GLU A 564 -30.66 8.04 13.85
C GLU A 564 -31.62 7.43 12.82
N VAL A 565 -31.32 6.24 12.31
CA VAL A 565 -32.22 5.49 11.40
C VAL A 565 -33.55 5.17 12.05
N CYS A 566 -33.56 4.67 13.29
CA CYS A 566 -34.78 4.39 14.04
C CYS A 566 -35.60 5.66 14.22
N SER A 567 -34.97 6.78 14.57
CA SER A 567 -35.63 8.08 14.72
C SER A 567 -36.31 8.49 13.41
N MET A 568 -35.62 8.36 12.26
CA MET A 568 -36.20 8.65 10.94
C MET A 568 -37.39 7.74 10.63
N VAL A 569 -37.26 6.45 10.89
CA VAL A 569 -38.35 5.47 10.68
C VAL A 569 -39.57 5.80 11.55
N THR A 570 -39.36 6.20 12.81
CA THR A 570 -40.45 6.56 13.73
C THR A 570 -41.19 7.86 13.37
N LEU A 571 -40.75 8.61 12.37
CA LEU A 571 -41.46 9.80 11.86
C LEU A 571 -42.53 9.47 10.80
N SER A 572 -42.41 8.36 10.08
CA SER A 572 -43.38 7.92 9.06
C SER A 572 -44.19 6.73 9.55
N GLN A 573 -45.51 6.81 9.43
CA GLN A 573 -46.37 5.69 9.80
C GLN A 573 -46.16 4.47 8.91
N VAL A 574 -45.96 4.67 7.60
CA VAL A 574 -45.76 3.57 6.65
C VAL A 574 -44.45 2.86 6.95
N SER A 575 -43.33 3.60 7.02
CA SER A 575 -42.01 3.02 7.26
C SER A 575 -41.95 2.28 8.59
N PHE A 576 -42.56 2.83 9.65
CA PHE A 576 -42.55 2.20 10.95
C PHE A 576 -43.38 0.89 10.96
N LEU A 577 -44.58 0.90 10.40
CA LEU A 577 -45.40 -0.31 10.30
C LEU A 577 -44.79 -1.37 9.38
N GLN A 578 -44.09 -0.96 8.31
CA GLN A 578 -43.37 -1.87 7.42
C GLN A 578 -42.23 -2.57 8.16
N LEU A 579 -41.38 -1.81 8.86
CA LEU A 579 -40.29 -2.38 9.65
C LEU A 579 -40.81 -3.34 10.72
N LEU A 580 -41.91 -3.00 11.40
CA LEU A 580 -42.55 -3.89 12.38
C LEU A 580 -43.14 -5.15 11.75
N PHE A 581 -43.65 -5.07 10.52
CA PHE A 581 -44.06 -6.24 9.75
C PHE A 581 -42.87 -7.14 9.43
N ASP A 582 -41.76 -6.59 8.94
CA ASP A 582 -40.56 -7.35 8.62
C ASP A 582 -39.94 -7.98 9.87
N LEU A 583 -39.89 -7.24 10.99
CA LEU A 583 -39.48 -7.76 12.29
C LEU A 583 -40.39 -8.88 12.80
N SER A 584 -41.70 -8.80 12.56
CA SER A 584 -42.63 -9.83 13.01
C SER A 584 -42.36 -11.19 12.35
N ILE A 585 -41.86 -11.21 11.11
CA ILE A 585 -41.46 -12.45 10.42
C ILE A 585 -40.29 -13.08 11.17
N ARG A 586 -39.25 -12.29 11.44
CA ARG A 586 -38.04 -12.71 12.15
C ARG A 586 -38.34 -13.23 13.56
N LEU A 587 -39.22 -12.55 14.30
CA LEU A 587 -39.63 -12.96 15.65
C LEU A 587 -40.36 -14.30 15.66
N ILE A 588 -41.23 -14.56 14.68
CA ILE A 588 -41.93 -15.84 14.55
C ILE A 588 -40.93 -16.98 14.33
N ASP A 589 -39.96 -16.78 13.45
CA ASP A 589 -38.98 -17.81 13.11
C ASP A 589 -38.08 -18.19 14.30
N ARG A 590 -37.81 -17.24 15.22
CA ARG A 590 -36.95 -17.43 16.40
C ARG A 590 -37.67 -17.92 17.66
N ARG A 591 -38.98 -18.18 17.59
CA ARG A 591 -39.88 -18.40 18.75
C ARG A 591 -39.89 -17.16 19.67
N PRO A 592 -40.87 -16.27 19.52
CA PRO A 592 -40.84 -14.97 20.18
C PRO A 592 -40.97 -15.12 21.71
N SER A 593 -40.23 -14.30 22.46
CA SER A 593 -40.50 -14.14 23.89
C SER A 593 -41.79 -13.32 24.11
N ILE A 594 -42.34 -13.37 25.33
CA ILE A 594 -43.52 -12.59 25.71
C ILE A 594 -43.20 -11.10 25.58
N GLU A 595 -41.99 -10.75 25.98
CA GLU A 595 -41.39 -9.43 26.03
C GLU A 595 -41.17 -8.86 24.64
N ASP A 596 -40.71 -9.67 23.68
CA ASP A 596 -40.58 -9.26 22.27
C ASP A 596 -41.95 -8.88 21.69
N VAL A 597 -42.99 -9.67 21.95
CA VAL A 597 -44.33 -9.37 21.43
C VAL A 597 -44.93 -8.17 22.16
N ALA A 598 -44.73 -8.04 23.47
CA ALA A 598 -45.15 -6.87 24.22
C ALA A 598 -44.51 -5.58 23.68
N ALA A 599 -43.19 -5.59 23.43
CA ALA A 599 -42.46 -4.48 22.83
C ALA A 599 -42.93 -4.18 21.41
N MET A 600 -43.12 -5.21 20.58
CA MET A 600 -43.62 -5.03 19.21
C MET A 600 -45.03 -4.42 19.20
N LEU A 601 -45.94 -4.86 20.07
CA LEU A 601 -47.28 -4.29 20.21
C LEU A 601 -47.23 -2.84 20.69
N ALA A 602 -46.31 -2.50 21.60
CA ALA A 602 -46.07 -1.12 22.01
C ALA A 602 -45.62 -0.26 20.82
N CYS A 603 -44.64 -0.71 20.03
CA CYS A 603 -44.20 -0.04 18.81
C CYS A 603 -45.35 0.14 17.79
N ILE A 604 -46.22 -0.86 17.61
CA ILE A 604 -47.37 -0.76 16.70
C ILE A 604 -48.34 0.31 17.21
N ASN A 605 -48.66 0.33 18.50
CA ASN A 605 -49.52 1.36 19.09
C ASN A 605 -48.95 2.76 18.86
N VAL A 606 -47.64 2.92 19.05
CA VAL A 606 -46.91 4.17 18.78
C VAL A 606 -47.03 4.54 17.30
N ALA A 607 -46.72 3.62 16.39
CA ALA A 607 -46.81 3.86 14.94
C ALA A 607 -48.24 4.25 14.52
N LEU A 608 -49.26 3.70 15.17
CA LEU A 608 -50.67 4.00 14.88
C LEU A 608 -51.11 5.41 15.32
N GLN A 609 -50.38 6.05 16.23
CA GLN A 609 -50.60 7.44 16.66
C GLN A 609 -50.00 8.47 15.69
N LEU A 610 -49.10 8.05 14.79
CA LEU A 610 -48.51 8.92 13.77
C LEU A 610 -49.55 9.36 12.71
N PRO A 611 -49.29 10.49 12.00
CA PRO A 611 -50.13 10.95 10.89
C PRO A 611 -50.47 9.83 9.92
N THR A 612 -51.73 9.78 9.49
CA THR A 612 -52.18 8.65 8.67
C THR A 612 -51.73 8.81 7.23
N GLU A 613 -51.01 7.79 6.74
CA GLU A 613 -50.47 7.75 5.39
C GLU A 613 -51.18 6.68 4.55
N HIS A 614 -51.46 6.97 3.28
CA HIS A 614 -52.21 6.05 2.41
C HIS A 614 -51.49 4.72 2.14
N GLY A 615 -50.15 4.71 2.14
CA GLY A 615 -49.36 3.49 1.96
C GLY A 615 -49.59 2.42 3.04
N THR A 616 -50.18 2.78 4.18
CA THR A 616 -50.44 1.83 5.28
C THR A 616 -51.49 0.78 4.93
N LEU A 617 -52.33 1.05 3.92
CA LEU A 617 -53.40 0.15 3.49
C LEU A 617 -52.89 -1.22 3.05
N SER A 618 -51.72 -1.31 2.42
CA SER A 618 -51.12 -2.58 2.00
C SER A 618 -50.49 -3.35 3.16
N ILE A 619 -50.07 -2.66 4.22
CA ILE A 619 -49.30 -3.23 5.34
C ILE A 619 -50.21 -3.72 6.47
N ILE A 620 -51.32 -3.03 6.72
CA ILE A 620 -52.21 -3.35 7.85
C ILE A 620 -52.74 -4.81 7.79
N PRO A 621 -53.29 -5.32 6.66
CA PRO A 621 -53.79 -6.70 6.60
C PRO A 621 -52.74 -7.79 6.87
N PRO A 622 -51.53 -7.77 6.25
CA PRO A 622 -50.51 -8.78 6.54
C PRO A 622 -49.96 -8.64 7.97
N LEU A 623 -49.77 -7.43 8.48
CA LEU A 623 -49.34 -7.21 9.87
C LEU A 623 -50.35 -7.77 10.88
N ALA A 624 -51.65 -7.53 10.69
CA ALA A 624 -52.69 -8.09 11.56
C ALA A 624 -52.66 -9.63 11.58
N ARG A 625 -52.41 -10.28 10.43
CA ARG A 625 -52.24 -11.74 10.35
C ARG A 625 -51.00 -12.22 11.12
N ARG A 626 -49.89 -11.49 11.05
CA ARG A 626 -48.67 -11.80 11.81
C ARG A 626 -48.86 -11.63 13.32
N ILE A 627 -49.56 -10.60 13.77
CA ILE A 627 -49.90 -10.44 15.20
C ILE A 627 -50.76 -11.61 15.70
N ILE A 628 -51.69 -12.12 14.89
CA ILE A 628 -52.46 -13.33 15.23
C ILE A 628 -51.54 -14.55 15.38
N GLN A 629 -50.53 -14.70 14.52
CA GLN A 629 -49.55 -15.79 14.62
C GLN A 629 -48.69 -15.67 15.89
N LEU A 630 -48.16 -14.48 16.18
CA LEU A 630 -47.39 -14.20 17.40
C LEU A 630 -48.22 -14.46 18.66
N LYS A 631 -49.49 -14.01 18.67
CA LYS A 631 -50.43 -14.30 19.76
C LYS A 631 -50.59 -15.81 19.98
N ARG A 632 -50.74 -16.60 18.90
CA ARG A 632 -50.85 -18.07 19.01
C ARG A 632 -49.55 -18.69 19.54
N ALA A 633 -48.41 -18.22 19.07
CA ALA A 633 -47.10 -18.71 19.48
C ALA A 633 -46.87 -18.53 21.00
N ILE A 634 -47.25 -17.37 21.56
CA ILE A 634 -47.18 -17.13 23.00
C ILE A 634 -48.18 -17.99 23.78
N LEU A 635 -49.44 -18.07 23.32
CA LEU A 635 -50.45 -18.88 24.01
C LEU A 635 -50.15 -20.39 24.00
N SER A 636 -49.33 -20.86 23.07
CA SER A 636 -48.84 -22.24 23.05
C SER A 636 -47.66 -22.50 23.98
N SER A 637 -47.05 -21.46 24.56
CA SER A 637 -45.98 -21.59 25.56
C SER A 637 -46.59 -21.78 26.95
N GLU A 638 -46.03 -22.69 27.75
CA GLU A 638 -46.46 -22.94 29.13
C GLU A 638 -45.91 -21.83 30.04
N ASP A 639 -46.79 -20.93 30.51
CA ASP A 639 -46.43 -19.88 31.48
C ASP A 639 -47.31 -19.97 32.74
N PRO A 640 -46.72 -20.08 33.94
CA PRO A 640 -47.44 -20.11 35.21
C PRO A 640 -47.95 -18.72 35.68
N ALA A 641 -47.57 -17.60 35.06
CA ALA A 641 -47.75 -16.26 35.64
C ALA A 641 -48.90 -15.40 35.07
N GLY A 642 -49.70 -15.89 34.11
CA GLY A 642 -50.84 -15.15 33.54
C GLY A 642 -50.45 -13.92 32.70
N GLN A 643 -49.16 -13.74 32.38
CA GLN A 643 -48.68 -12.65 31.54
C GLN A 643 -49.03 -12.89 30.06
N HIS A 644 -49.05 -14.16 29.64
CA HIS A 644 -49.53 -14.57 28.31
C HIS A 644 -50.92 -14.01 27.99
N GLU A 645 -51.85 -14.07 28.94
CA GLU A 645 -53.21 -13.58 28.73
C GLU A 645 -53.25 -12.06 28.53
N LYS A 646 -52.43 -11.30 29.26
CA LYS A 646 -52.33 -9.84 29.12
C LYS A 646 -51.79 -9.46 27.73
N VAL A 647 -50.69 -10.07 27.29
CA VAL A 647 -50.13 -9.81 25.95
C VAL A 647 -51.09 -10.28 24.86
N ALA A 648 -51.76 -11.42 25.04
CA ALA A 648 -52.76 -11.92 24.09
C ALA A 648 -54.01 -11.03 23.99
N ALA A 649 -54.45 -10.44 25.11
CA ALA A 649 -55.53 -9.46 25.15
C ALA A 649 -55.10 -8.17 24.43
N GLU A 650 -53.89 -7.69 24.68
CA GLU A 650 -53.33 -6.51 24.02
C GLU A 650 -53.17 -6.73 22.50
N ALA A 651 -52.66 -7.89 22.08
CA ALA A 651 -52.61 -8.27 20.67
C ALA A 651 -53.99 -8.21 20.01
N SER A 652 -55.02 -8.70 20.70
CA SER A 652 -56.40 -8.67 20.22
C SER A 652 -56.93 -7.24 20.09
N ARG A 653 -56.59 -6.37 21.05
CA ARG A 653 -56.92 -4.94 21.04
C ARG A 653 -56.27 -4.24 19.85
N VAL A 654 -54.96 -4.44 19.64
CA VAL A 654 -54.20 -3.85 18.52
C VAL A 654 -54.74 -4.33 17.17
N ILE A 655 -55.07 -5.62 17.02
CA ILE A 655 -55.75 -6.15 15.81
C ILE A 655 -57.09 -5.43 15.58
N GLY A 656 -57.87 -5.21 16.65
CA GLY A 656 -59.11 -4.45 16.58
C GLY A 656 -58.89 -3.03 16.03
N ILE A 657 -57.89 -2.31 16.57
CA ILE A 657 -57.53 -0.96 16.13
C ILE A 657 -57.10 -0.96 14.66
N LEU A 658 -56.25 -1.91 14.25
CA LEU A 658 -55.80 -2.06 12.87
C LEU A 658 -56.99 -2.27 11.91
N LYS A 659 -57.95 -3.13 12.27
CA LYS A 659 -59.17 -3.36 11.49
C LYS A 659 -60.04 -2.12 11.40
N THR A 660 -60.26 -1.43 12.51
CA THR A 660 -61.04 -0.18 12.54
C THR A 660 -60.36 0.90 11.70
N LYS A 661 -59.04 1.00 11.76
CA LYS A 661 -58.26 1.96 10.97
C LYS A 661 -58.31 1.64 9.48
N LEU A 662 -58.14 0.37 9.11
CA LEU A 662 -58.30 -0.09 7.72
C LEU A 662 -59.70 0.22 7.18
N ALA A 663 -60.76 -0.07 7.94
CA ALA A 663 -62.14 0.26 7.57
C ALA A 663 -62.35 1.77 7.43
N ARG A 664 -61.78 2.58 8.33
CA ARG A 664 -61.85 4.04 8.25
C ARG A 664 -61.15 4.56 7.00
N ILE A 665 -59.92 4.13 6.73
CA ILE A 665 -59.16 4.61 5.56
C ILE A 665 -59.82 4.13 4.27
N SER A 666 -60.34 2.90 4.22
CA SER A 666 -61.02 2.37 3.03
C SER A 666 -62.35 3.08 2.77
N VAL A 667 -63.12 3.45 3.80
CA VAL A 667 -64.40 4.16 3.67
C VAL A 667 -64.21 5.65 3.35
N PHE A 668 -63.23 6.32 3.96
CA PHE A 668 -62.97 7.75 3.80
C PHE A 668 -61.93 8.12 2.73
N GLY A 669 -61.32 7.13 2.07
CA GLY A 669 -60.41 7.36 0.94
C GLY A 669 -61.10 8.14 -0.19
N SER A 670 -60.37 9.08 -0.79
CA SER A 670 -60.86 10.04 -1.81
C SER A 670 -61.58 9.40 -3.02
N GLN A 671 -61.41 8.10 -3.23
CA GLN A 671 -62.10 7.35 -4.29
C GLN A 671 -63.52 6.87 -3.90
N ASN A 672 -63.87 6.77 -2.61
CA ASN A 672 -65.18 6.26 -2.15
C ASN A 672 -66.20 7.35 -1.79
N GLY A 673 -65.79 8.64 -1.73
CA GLY A 673 -66.72 9.77 -1.61
C GLY A 673 -67.79 9.78 -2.72
N LYS A 674 -67.48 9.24 -3.91
CA LYS A 674 -68.46 9.06 -5.00
C LYS A 674 -69.40 7.88 -4.82
N ARG A 675 -69.04 6.84 -4.04
CA ARG A 675 -69.89 5.65 -3.83
C ARG A 675 -70.85 5.77 -2.65
N LEU A 676 -70.51 6.59 -1.65
CA LEU A 676 -71.40 6.86 -0.51
C LEU A 676 -72.51 7.88 -0.81
N SER A 677 -72.47 8.55 -1.98
CA SER A 677 -73.51 9.50 -2.42
C SER A 677 -74.81 8.84 -2.94
N CYS A 678 -74.89 7.50 -3.01
CA CYS A 678 -76.06 6.81 -3.55
C CYS A 678 -77.12 6.43 -2.51
N ALA A 679 -76.88 6.64 -1.21
CA ALA A 679 -77.91 6.47 -0.18
C ALA A 679 -78.75 7.75 -0.04
N ARG A 680 -79.52 8.09 -1.08
CA ARG A 680 -80.64 9.05 -0.92
C ARG A 680 -81.78 8.31 -0.24
N SER A 681 -82.13 8.72 0.99
CA SER A 681 -83.38 8.29 1.62
C SER A 681 -84.54 8.78 0.77
N GLN A 682 -85.23 7.86 0.10
CA GLN A 682 -86.61 8.10 -0.30
C GLN A 682 -87.49 7.43 0.75
N LEU A 683 -88.29 8.27 1.41
CA LEU A 683 -89.41 7.95 2.30
C LEU A 683 -89.10 7.69 3.78
N ASN A 684 -90.04 8.19 4.57
CA ASN A 684 -90.00 8.43 6.01
C ASN A 684 -89.73 7.18 6.85
N CYS A 685 -89.04 7.40 7.98
CA CYS A 685 -88.90 6.56 9.18
C CYS A 685 -87.76 5.51 9.19
N GLY A 686 -86.67 5.85 9.91
CA GLY A 686 -85.71 4.88 10.50
C GLY A 686 -84.23 5.33 10.42
N PRO A 687 -83.44 5.24 11.52
CA PRO A 687 -81.98 5.36 11.43
C PRO A 687 -81.40 4.12 10.73
N ALA A 688 -80.47 4.31 9.80
CA ALA A 688 -79.77 3.23 9.11
C ALA A 688 -78.85 2.46 10.09
N ALA A 689 -79.44 1.51 10.81
CA ALA A 689 -78.75 0.58 11.69
C ALA A 689 -78.45 -0.72 10.93
N ALA A 690 -77.36 -0.74 10.15
CA ALA A 690 -76.57 -1.95 9.85
C ALA A 690 -75.44 -1.60 8.87
N TRP A 691 -74.24 -1.36 9.39
CA TRP A 691 -73.03 -1.60 8.62
C TRP A 691 -72.66 -3.07 8.82
N LEU A 692 -72.73 -3.87 7.76
CA LEU A 692 -72.26 -5.26 7.79
C LEU A 692 -70.75 -5.28 8.12
N PRO A 693 -70.29 -6.18 9.00
CA PRO A 693 -68.86 -6.36 9.23
C PRO A 693 -68.17 -6.85 7.95
N ILE A 694 -67.03 -6.25 7.61
CA ILE A 694 -66.18 -6.68 6.51
C ILE A 694 -65.57 -8.04 6.91
N HIS A 695 -65.98 -9.11 6.24
CA HIS A 695 -65.31 -10.42 6.32
C HIS A 695 -64.02 -10.38 5.50
N PHE A 696 -62.91 -10.80 6.10
CA PHE A 696 -61.65 -11.08 5.42
C PHE A 696 -61.56 -12.60 5.26
N GLU A 697 -61.41 -13.09 4.02
CA GLU A 697 -60.90 -14.43 3.72
C GLU A 697 -59.37 -14.46 3.78
#